data_AF-A0A2V9AFW1-F1
#
_entry.id   AF-A0A2V9AFW1-F1
#
_cell.length_a   1.000
_cell.length_b   1.000
_cell.length_c   1.000
_cell.angle_alpha   90.00
_cell.angle_beta   90.00
_cell.angle_gamma   90.00
#
_symmetry.space_group_name_H-M   'P 1'
#
loop_
_entity.id
_entity.type
_entity.pdbx_description
1 polymer ?
#
loop_
_entity_poly.entity_id
_entity_poly.type
_entity_poly.pdbx_seq_one_letter_code
_entity_poly.pdbx_strand_id
1 'polypeptide(L)'
;MTTKHLAAILGTTLVITAGVTSVAYAQEQGTPPAASETGVSEEKATSEATPSHANAVIKDSEGRPTSLVGRFVNDQKEIWTSPVRLRLSDTEWLVPLSGITAGLFVTDRDFSKRLSQNPTTISHYKTLSTAGVGALVAGGAGMWLLGHASHNEHWSETGFLAGEAALNSLVVVESMKYSLQRERPYQGDGGGSFFQGGGTSFPSEHAAAAWSVAGVVAHEYPGPLTKIFAYGLASFVDISRVKARQHFPSDVLVGSMIGNLVAQNIYSRHHAPELGGEAWTSISQIFRGDGDHSPANQGSPYVALDSWIYPALDRLAAMGLIDSGFAGMRPWTRNECARLLGEAGEHLDDGTGGPEAEKIYQLLESEFRSELEGVGGERPRAQVESVYARVTNISGQPLTDGNHFGQTITNDFGRPYQEGFNSVDGFSAWATSGRWASYIRAEYQHSPSAPAQPLSARQFIASVDGLPVVPSATPFAAVNQVRLLDAYAGLTFDNWQVSFGQQSLWWSPMQSGPLMFSDNAEPINMFRISRVSPFKLPGILGWLGPFRVELFFGQLTGHEFVRDDTAGLVGQFGVALTRQPVLHGEKLSFKPTPNFEFSVNETTVFAGGPTPLNGHNLLKSYTRLTAGGNQGDITDPRSGVDFSYRIPGLRKWLTFYGDAFTEDEPSPLAYPRKSAIQGGLYMPQIPGIPKLDLRLEGGTTAPVDFPECHGCFYTNDRYPGGSYLNGGNLIGSWLGRGGQGERVWSTYWLSSRNKIQFRFHHQKVDGDYLPHGGTLNDGGVNVDFQVRPDVTVSGFVQYVKWNYPILSPGVQSNVTTSLQLTFWPHLWK
;
A
#
# COMPACT_ATOMS: atom_id res chain seq x y z
N MET A 1 -12.45 -41.41 -8.69
CA MET A 1 -11.09 -41.21 -8.15
C MET A 1 -11.17 -40.16 -7.05
N THR A 2 -10.97 -40.57 -5.80
CA THR A 2 -11.31 -39.80 -4.59
C THR A 2 -10.19 -38.88 -4.15
N THR A 3 -10.59 -37.70 -3.64
CA THR A 3 -9.85 -36.55 -3.09
C THR A 3 -8.81 -36.83 -1.98
N LYS A 4 -8.54 -38.09 -1.63
CA LYS A 4 -7.57 -38.48 -0.59
C LYS A 4 -6.12 -38.63 -1.07
N HIS A 5 -5.86 -38.61 -2.38
CA HIS A 5 -4.51 -38.88 -2.90
C HIS A 5 -3.65 -37.65 -3.24
N LEU A 6 -4.20 -36.43 -3.23
CA LEU A 6 -3.40 -35.22 -3.49
C LEU A 6 -2.66 -34.71 -2.24
N ALA A 7 -3.20 -34.95 -1.03
CA ALA A 7 -2.58 -34.55 0.23
C ALA A 7 -1.34 -35.39 0.62
N ALA A 8 -1.21 -36.60 0.08
CA ALA A 8 -0.09 -37.49 0.36
C ALA A 8 1.18 -37.15 -0.44
N ILE A 9 1.08 -36.40 -1.54
CA ILE A 9 2.24 -36.11 -2.42
C ILE A 9 3.01 -34.87 -1.95
N LEU A 10 2.37 -33.97 -1.19
CA LEU A 10 3.03 -32.78 -0.62
C LEU A 10 3.65 -33.02 0.78
N GLY A 11 3.35 -34.16 1.42
CA GLY A 11 3.80 -34.48 2.79
C GLY A 11 4.99 -35.44 2.88
N THR A 12 5.52 -35.96 1.77
CA THR A 12 6.50 -37.07 1.78
C THR A 12 7.81 -36.71 1.07
N THR A 13 8.39 -35.56 1.42
CA THR A 13 9.78 -35.24 1.04
C THR A 13 10.63 -34.77 2.23
N LEU A 14 10.14 -34.91 3.46
CA LEU A 14 10.88 -34.50 4.66
C LEU A 14 10.82 -35.52 5.80
N VAL A 15 10.74 -36.82 5.50
CA VAL A 15 11.03 -37.88 6.48
C VAL A 15 11.56 -39.07 5.68
N ILE A 16 12.86 -39.32 5.72
CA ILE A 16 13.58 -40.60 5.67
C ILE A 16 15.06 -40.26 5.50
N THR A 17 15.79 -40.22 6.63
CA THR A 17 17.09 -40.88 6.83
C THR A 17 17.53 -40.58 8.27
N ALA A 18 17.05 -41.39 9.21
CA ALA A 18 17.75 -41.64 10.47
C ALA A 18 17.96 -43.15 10.54
N GLY A 19 19.22 -43.58 10.52
CA GLY A 19 19.59 -44.99 10.56
C GLY A 19 21.08 -45.20 10.74
N VAL A 20 21.44 -45.49 11.99
CA VAL A 20 22.56 -46.35 12.44
C VAL A 20 23.97 -45.71 12.62
N THR A 21 24.25 -45.41 13.89
CA THR A 21 25.50 -45.49 14.68
C THR A 21 26.83 -45.81 14.00
N SER A 22 27.87 -45.04 14.39
CA SER A 22 29.11 -45.60 14.92
C SER A 22 29.85 -44.61 15.84
N VAL A 23 30.28 -45.14 16.97
CA VAL A 23 31.11 -44.53 18.00
C VAL A 23 32.54 -44.42 17.47
N ALA A 24 33.20 -43.27 17.61
CA ALA A 24 34.65 -43.16 17.48
C ALA A 24 35.21 -42.25 18.58
N TYR A 25 35.97 -42.88 19.47
CA TYR A 25 36.82 -42.28 20.49
C TYR A 25 37.90 -41.39 19.86
N ALA A 26 38.21 -40.26 20.49
CA ALA A 26 39.54 -39.65 20.41
C ALA A 26 39.98 -39.23 21.82
N GLN A 27 41.04 -39.88 22.29
CA GLN A 27 41.74 -39.69 23.55
C GLN A 27 42.39 -38.30 23.63
N GLU A 28 42.27 -37.65 24.79
CA GLU A 28 43.32 -36.77 25.31
C GLU A 28 44.12 -37.52 26.38
N GLN A 29 45.44 -37.62 26.20
CA GLN A 29 46.39 -38.11 27.20
C GLN A 29 47.06 -36.92 27.89
N GLY A 30 47.09 -36.91 29.23
CA GLY A 30 47.95 -36.01 30.00
C GLY A 30 47.51 -35.78 31.45
N THR A 31 47.83 -36.76 32.31
CA THR A 31 47.49 -36.96 33.73
C THR A 31 48.13 -35.97 34.74
N PRO A 32 47.86 -36.04 36.09
CA PRO A 32 47.58 -34.92 37.00
C PRO A 32 48.66 -34.83 38.12
N PRO A 33 48.40 -34.31 39.36
CA PRO A 33 47.81 -35.20 40.38
C PRO A 33 47.02 -34.57 41.57
N ALA A 34 46.23 -35.45 42.22
CA ALA A 34 45.97 -35.61 43.68
C ALA A 34 45.18 -34.51 44.44
N ALA A 35 44.32 -34.80 45.44
CA ALA A 35 44.21 -35.95 46.33
C ALA A 35 42.81 -36.07 47.01
N SER A 36 42.48 -37.31 47.41
CA SER A 36 41.76 -37.79 48.62
C SER A 36 40.38 -37.22 48.98
N GLU A 37 39.27 -37.96 48.91
CA GLU A 37 38.83 -39.13 49.73
C GLU A 37 38.22 -38.80 51.10
N THR A 38 37.29 -39.70 51.48
CA THR A 38 36.56 -39.91 52.75
C THR A 38 35.19 -39.20 52.84
N GLY A 39 34.08 -39.85 53.17
CA GLY A 39 33.85 -41.23 53.61
C GLY A 39 32.81 -41.26 54.75
N VAL A 40 31.85 -42.18 54.61
CA VAL A 40 31.11 -42.86 55.68
C VAL A 40 29.79 -42.25 56.20
N SER A 41 28.85 -43.18 56.27
CA SER A 41 27.45 -43.26 56.71
C SER A 41 27.27 -43.42 58.22
N GLU A 42 26.11 -43.03 58.77
CA GLU A 42 25.11 -43.90 59.47
C GLU A 42 24.13 -43.15 60.41
N GLU A 43 22.84 -43.45 60.21
CA GLU A 43 21.71 -43.73 61.13
C GLU A 43 21.37 -42.93 62.43
N LYS A 44 20.09 -42.46 62.42
CA LYS A 44 18.96 -42.70 63.39
C LYS A 44 18.52 -41.64 64.43
N ALA A 45 17.22 -41.33 64.30
CA ALA A 45 16.15 -41.18 65.31
C ALA A 45 15.73 -39.79 65.83
N THR A 46 14.53 -39.40 65.37
CA THR A 46 13.36 -38.78 66.06
C THR A 46 13.46 -37.40 66.73
N SER A 47 12.71 -36.43 66.16
CA SER A 47 11.82 -35.54 66.92
C SER A 47 10.77 -34.95 65.97
N GLU A 48 9.51 -34.99 66.39
CA GLU A 48 8.39 -34.28 65.76
C GLU A 48 8.68 -32.78 65.64
N ALA A 49 8.47 -32.23 64.44
CA ALA A 49 8.14 -30.83 64.22
C ALA A 49 7.45 -30.73 62.85
N THR A 50 6.21 -30.26 62.85
CA THR A 50 5.41 -29.95 61.66
C THR A 50 6.14 -28.93 60.76
N PRO A 51 6.20 -29.14 59.43
CA PRO A 51 6.32 -28.03 58.49
C PRO A 51 5.10 -28.03 57.56
N SER A 52 4.22 -27.04 57.66
CA SER A 52 4.23 -25.82 56.83
C SER A 52 3.97 -26.11 55.34
N HIS A 53 2.81 -25.65 54.89
CA HIS A 53 2.35 -25.64 53.50
C HIS A 53 3.42 -25.14 52.52
N ALA A 54 4.03 -26.05 51.78
CA ALA A 54 4.74 -25.78 50.55
C ALA A 54 4.45 -26.94 49.60
N ASN A 55 3.47 -26.75 48.72
CA ASN A 55 3.29 -27.45 47.45
C ASN A 55 2.03 -26.87 46.79
N ALA A 56 2.17 -25.74 46.10
CA ALA A 56 1.21 -25.38 45.06
C ALA A 56 1.32 -26.47 43.99
N VAL A 57 0.26 -27.27 43.86
CA VAL A 57 0.22 -28.38 42.91
C VAL A 57 0.24 -27.79 41.50
N ILE A 58 1.35 -27.98 40.79
CA ILE A 58 1.47 -27.65 39.37
C ILE A 58 0.51 -28.55 38.61
N LYS A 59 -0.38 -27.97 37.81
CA LYS A 59 -1.39 -28.70 37.04
C LYS A 59 -1.03 -28.73 35.55
N ASP A 60 -1.36 -29.81 34.86
CA ASP A 60 -1.30 -29.88 33.40
C ASP A 60 -2.49 -29.15 32.75
N SER A 61 -2.52 -29.14 31.41
CA SER A 61 -3.60 -28.51 30.63
C SER A 61 -4.99 -29.14 30.82
N GLU A 62 -5.09 -30.24 31.56
CA GLU A 62 -6.36 -30.89 31.94
C GLU A 62 -6.65 -30.74 33.44
N GLY A 63 -5.91 -29.89 34.14
CA GLY A 63 -6.10 -29.59 35.57
C GLY A 63 -5.55 -30.68 36.51
N ARG A 64 -4.78 -31.66 36.02
CA ARG A 64 -4.24 -32.77 36.82
C ARG A 64 -2.87 -32.42 37.41
N PRO A 65 -2.55 -32.88 38.63
CA PRO A 65 -1.22 -32.69 39.23
C PRO A 65 -0.10 -33.24 38.31
N THR A 66 0.85 -32.40 37.90
CA THR A 66 2.01 -32.82 37.11
C THR A 66 3.30 -32.16 37.60
N SER A 67 4.46 -32.75 37.26
CA SER A 67 5.76 -32.15 37.53
C SER A 67 6.12 -31.11 36.46
N LEU A 68 7.04 -30.19 36.77
CA LEU A 68 7.57 -29.22 35.79
C LEU A 68 8.09 -29.89 34.51
N VAL A 69 8.72 -31.06 34.65
CA VAL A 69 9.20 -31.86 33.51
C VAL A 69 8.04 -32.38 32.67
N GLY A 70 6.97 -32.88 33.31
CA GLY A 70 5.77 -33.34 32.62
C GLY A 70 5.06 -32.22 31.84
N ARG A 71 4.96 -31.03 32.45
CA ARG A 71 4.41 -29.83 31.81
C ARG A 71 5.20 -29.43 30.58
N PHE A 72 6.52 -29.30 30.71
CA PHE A 72 7.42 -28.97 29.59
C PHE A 72 7.35 -29.99 28.43
N VAL A 73 7.35 -31.30 28.73
CA VAL A 73 7.25 -32.35 27.69
C VAL A 73 5.91 -32.27 26.96
N ASN A 74 4.81 -32.01 27.68
CA ASN A 74 3.50 -31.84 27.06
C ASN A 74 3.44 -30.60 26.17
N ASP A 75 4.05 -29.49 26.59
CA ASP A 75 4.10 -28.27 25.79
C ASP A 75 4.93 -28.46 24.51
N GLN A 76 6.10 -29.10 24.61
CA GLN A 76 6.88 -29.47 23.44
C GLN A 76 6.09 -30.38 22.49
N LYS A 77 5.43 -31.43 23.00
CA LYS A 77 4.58 -32.30 22.18
C LYS A 77 3.53 -31.49 21.41
N GLU A 78 2.88 -30.55 22.07
CA GLU A 78 1.84 -29.71 21.47
C GLU A 78 2.40 -28.76 20.41
N ILE A 79 3.55 -28.14 20.68
CA ILE A 79 4.23 -27.27 19.71
C ILE A 79 4.64 -28.06 18.46
N TRP A 80 5.30 -29.21 18.62
CA TRP A 80 5.79 -30.03 17.49
C TRP A 80 4.68 -30.72 16.69
N THR A 81 3.52 -30.99 17.31
CA THR A 81 2.35 -31.56 16.61
C THR A 81 1.40 -30.49 16.05
N SER A 82 1.64 -29.21 16.31
CA SER A 82 0.82 -28.10 15.80
C SER A 82 0.66 -28.08 14.26
N PRO A 83 1.67 -28.43 13.43
CA PRO A 83 1.50 -28.40 11.97
C PRO A 83 0.47 -29.42 11.45
N VAL A 84 0.29 -30.55 12.16
CA VAL A 84 -0.71 -31.58 11.80
C VAL A 84 -2.14 -31.11 12.05
N ARG A 85 -2.30 -30.02 12.82
CA ARG A 85 -3.59 -29.46 13.21
C ARG A 85 -3.99 -28.23 12.39
N LEU A 86 -3.19 -27.88 11.38
CA LEU A 86 -3.51 -26.80 10.44
C LEU A 86 -4.80 -27.09 9.69
N ARG A 87 -5.68 -26.08 9.64
CA ARG A 87 -6.95 -26.10 8.89
C ARG A 87 -6.79 -25.32 7.60
N LEU A 88 -7.65 -25.57 6.61
CA LEU A 88 -7.69 -24.76 5.38
C LEU A 88 -7.85 -23.26 5.70
N SER A 89 -8.59 -22.95 6.75
CA SER A 89 -8.81 -21.59 7.23
C SER A 89 -7.56 -20.95 7.89
N ASP A 90 -6.48 -21.70 8.11
CA ASP A 90 -5.19 -21.13 8.56
C ASP A 90 -4.33 -20.65 7.38
N THR A 91 -4.70 -21.01 6.14
CA THR A 91 -4.06 -20.46 4.92
C THR A 91 -4.22 -18.95 4.81
N GLU A 92 -5.28 -18.38 5.41
CA GLU A 92 -5.57 -16.95 5.43
C GLU A 92 -4.45 -16.10 6.04
N TRP A 93 -3.73 -16.62 7.04
CA TRP A 93 -2.58 -15.94 7.62
C TRP A 93 -1.24 -16.56 7.20
N LEU A 94 -1.22 -17.88 6.91
CA LEU A 94 0.00 -18.58 6.49
C LEU A 94 0.48 -18.14 5.10
N VAL A 95 -0.43 -17.96 4.13
CA VAL A 95 -0.05 -17.58 2.76
C VAL A 95 0.57 -16.17 2.71
N PRO A 96 -0.03 -15.13 3.32
CA PRO A 96 0.59 -13.80 3.38
C PRO A 96 1.92 -13.82 4.11
N LEU A 97 1.98 -14.49 5.27
CA LEU A 97 3.22 -14.63 6.02
C LEU A 97 4.30 -15.30 5.17
N SER A 98 3.97 -16.39 4.49
CA SER A 98 4.89 -17.11 3.60
C SER A 98 5.34 -16.24 2.43
N GLY A 99 4.46 -15.42 1.87
CA GLY A 99 4.77 -14.46 0.83
C GLY A 99 5.75 -13.37 1.31
N ILE A 100 5.51 -12.79 2.49
CA ILE A 100 6.41 -11.82 3.12
C ILE A 100 7.77 -12.47 3.40
N THR A 101 7.78 -13.64 4.02
CA THR A 101 9.01 -14.39 4.33
C THR A 101 9.80 -14.72 3.06
N ALA A 102 9.14 -15.16 1.98
CA ALA A 102 9.78 -15.42 0.69
C ALA A 102 10.38 -14.14 0.08
N GLY A 103 9.64 -13.02 0.12
CA GLY A 103 10.14 -11.72 -0.31
C GLY A 103 11.37 -11.26 0.48
N LEU A 104 11.38 -11.49 1.81
CA LEU A 104 12.55 -11.23 2.64
C LEU A 104 13.72 -12.13 2.25
N PHE A 105 13.52 -13.44 2.07
CA PHE A 105 14.61 -14.33 1.62
C PHE A 105 15.25 -13.87 0.31
N VAL A 106 14.47 -13.36 -0.64
CA VAL A 106 14.98 -12.83 -1.91
C VAL A 106 15.78 -11.54 -1.71
N THR A 107 15.39 -10.70 -0.76
CA THR A 107 15.99 -9.35 -0.54
C THR A 107 17.05 -9.31 0.57
N ASP A 108 17.16 -10.36 1.37
CA ASP A 108 18.05 -10.51 2.52
C ASP A 108 19.51 -10.16 2.20
N ARG A 109 20.04 -10.71 1.10
CA ARG A 109 21.43 -10.50 0.66
C ARG A 109 21.69 -9.03 0.37
N ASP A 110 20.78 -8.39 -0.36
CA ASP A 110 20.92 -6.99 -0.74
C ASP A 110 20.77 -6.06 0.47
N PHE A 111 19.89 -6.43 1.40
CA PHE A 111 19.73 -5.72 2.66
C PHE A 111 21.00 -5.81 3.51
N SER A 112 21.52 -7.02 3.73
CA SER A 112 22.70 -7.26 4.58
C SER A 112 23.98 -6.64 4.04
N LYS A 113 24.18 -6.61 2.73
CA LYS A 113 25.35 -5.94 2.10
C LYS A 113 25.38 -4.43 2.35
N ARG A 114 24.21 -3.82 2.60
CA ARG A 114 24.05 -2.36 2.80
C ARG A 114 24.11 -1.93 4.26
N LEU A 115 24.20 -2.88 5.20
CA LEU A 115 24.37 -2.58 6.61
C LEU A 115 25.78 -2.07 6.91
N SER A 116 25.89 -1.29 7.98
CA SER A 116 27.18 -0.76 8.44
C SER A 116 28.19 -1.89 8.64
N GLN A 117 29.39 -1.71 8.09
CA GLN A 117 30.53 -2.61 8.32
C GLN A 117 31.45 -2.11 9.45
N ASN A 118 31.10 -0.99 10.08
CA ASN A 118 31.91 -0.43 11.16
C ASN A 118 31.86 -1.35 12.39
N PRO A 119 33.01 -1.88 12.87
CA PRO A 119 33.06 -2.77 14.03
C PRO A 119 32.43 -2.19 15.30
N THR A 120 32.53 -0.87 15.53
CA THR A 120 31.94 -0.23 16.71
C THR A 120 30.42 -0.20 16.63
N THR A 121 29.87 0.12 15.46
CA THR A 121 28.42 0.08 15.21
C THR A 121 27.86 -1.33 15.36
N ILE A 122 28.54 -2.33 14.79
CA ILE A 122 28.16 -3.74 14.90
C ILE A 122 28.18 -4.19 16.37
N SER A 123 29.26 -3.88 17.09
CA SER A 123 29.41 -4.21 18.51
C SER A 123 28.32 -3.53 19.35
N HIS A 124 28.02 -2.26 19.09
CA HIS A 124 26.98 -1.51 19.80
C HIS A 124 25.60 -2.17 19.65
N TYR A 125 25.19 -2.50 18.42
CA TYR A 125 23.91 -3.19 18.19
C TYR A 125 23.89 -4.63 18.72
N LYS A 126 25.03 -5.33 18.72
CA LYS A 126 25.16 -6.65 19.36
C LYS A 126 24.94 -6.54 20.87
N THR A 127 25.52 -5.54 21.52
CA THR A 127 25.32 -5.27 22.95
C THR A 127 23.89 -4.87 23.24
N LEU A 128 23.31 -3.95 22.46
CA LEU A 128 21.92 -3.51 22.62
C LEU A 128 20.92 -4.66 22.52
N SER A 129 21.06 -5.52 21.51
CA SER A 129 20.17 -6.69 21.36
C SER A 129 20.33 -7.70 22.49
N THR A 130 21.56 -7.99 22.93
CA THR A 130 21.79 -8.88 24.09
C THR A 130 21.26 -8.27 25.38
N ALA A 131 21.48 -6.97 25.61
CA ALA A 131 20.96 -6.25 26.77
C ALA A 131 19.44 -6.18 26.76
N GLY A 132 18.81 -6.00 25.59
CA GLY A 132 17.35 -6.00 25.45
C GLY A 132 16.72 -7.34 25.84
N VAL A 133 17.25 -8.46 25.34
CA VAL A 133 16.81 -9.80 25.77
C VAL A 133 17.13 -10.04 27.24
N GLY A 134 18.32 -9.64 27.69
CA GLY A 134 18.71 -9.72 29.11
C GLY A 134 17.74 -8.95 30.01
N ALA A 135 17.29 -7.77 29.60
CA ALA A 135 16.31 -6.96 30.33
C ALA A 135 14.93 -7.63 30.37
N LEU A 136 14.47 -8.23 29.26
CA LEU A 136 13.22 -9.00 29.24
C LEU A 136 13.28 -10.23 30.16
N VAL A 137 14.37 -11.01 30.09
CA VAL A 137 14.55 -12.21 30.93
C VAL A 137 14.72 -11.82 32.41
N ALA A 138 15.53 -10.80 32.71
CA ALA A 138 15.70 -10.31 34.07
C ALA A 138 14.41 -9.69 34.62
N GLY A 139 13.62 -9.03 33.77
CA GLY A 139 12.29 -8.53 34.10
C GLY A 139 11.35 -9.68 34.48
N GLY A 140 11.23 -10.71 33.64
CA GLY A 140 10.43 -11.90 33.95
C GLY A 140 10.86 -12.62 35.23
N ALA A 141 12.17 -12.85 35.40
CA ALA A 141 12.71 -13.46 36.61
C ALA A 141 12.47 -12.59 37.85
N GLY A 142 12.61 -11.27 37.73
CA GLY A 142 12.34 -10.30 38.78
C GLY A 142 10.86 -10.30 39.18
N MET A 143 9.94 -10.35 38.22
CA MET A 143 8.51 -10.48 38.48
C MET A 143 8.20 -11.77 39.22
N TRP A 144 8.82 -12.89 38.82
CA TRP A 144 8.66 -14.17 39.51
C TRP A 144 9.14 -14.12 40.97
N LEU A 145 10.38 -13.67 41.19
CA LEU A 145 11.01 -13.61 42.52
C LEU A 145 10.32 -12.62 43.46
N LEU A 146 10.09 -11.39 42.98
CA LEU A 146 9.45 -10.34 43.78
C LEU A 146 7.99 -10.67 44.03
N GLY A 147 7.27 -11.22 43.03
CA GLY A 147 5.89 -11.67 43.20
C GLY A 147 5.78 -12.77 44.26
N HIS A 148 6.73 -13.72 44.28
CA HIS A 148 6.76 -14.75 45.30
C HIS A 148 7.07 -14.18 46.70
N ALA A 149 8.01 -13.23 46.79
CA ALA A 149 8.37 -12.59 48.05
C ALA A 149 7.29 -11.64 48.59
N SER A 150 6.52 -10.99 47.71
CA SER A 150 5.46 -10.04 48.06
C SER A 150 4.06 -10.67 48.10
N HIS A 151 3.95 -11.99 47.92
CA HIS A 151 2.67 -12.70 47.75
C HIS A 151 1.77 -12.09 46.66
N ASN A 152 2.36 -11.58 45.58
CA ASN A 152 1.65 -11.09 44.41
C ASN A 152 1.62 -12.20 43.35
N GLU A 153 0.51 -12.94 43.33
CA GLU A 153 0.32 -14.10 42.46
C GLU A 153 0.40 -13.74 40.97
N HIS A 154 -0.15 -12.58 40.58
CA HIS A 154 -0.12 -12.10 39.18
C HIS A 154 1.30 -11.86 38.67
N TRP A 155 2.16 -11.26 39.50
CA TRP A 155 3.58 -11.05 39.16
C TRP A 155 4.34 -12.38 39.10
N SER A 156 4.04 -13.30 40.03
CA SER A 156 4.65 -14.62 40.05
C SER A 156 4.31 -15.41 38.79
N GLU A 157 3.03 -15.44 38.41
CA GLU A 157 2.58 -16.11 37.20
C GLU A 157 3.20 -15.51 35.94
N THR A 158 3.17 -14.19 35.78
CA THR A 158 3.73 -13.52 34.60
C THR A 158 5.18 -13.92 34.37
N GLY A 159 5.99 -13.89 35.43
CA GLY A 159 7.41 -14.23 35.35
C GLY A 159 7.65 -15.70 35.02
N PHE A 160 6.83 -16.59 35.57
CA PHE A 160 6.90 -18.03 35.30
C PHE A 160 6.50 -18.37 33.85
N LEU A 161 5.35 -17.87 33.39
CA LEU A 161 4.87 -18.10 32.02
C LEU A 161 5.81 -17.49 30.98
N ALA A 162 6.38 -16.31 31.25
CA ALA A 162 7.36 -15.69 30.36
C ALA A 162 8.63 -16.55 30.22
N GLY A 163 9.13 -17.10 31.34
CA GLY A 163 10.28 -18.00 31.35
C GLY A 163 9.98 -19.32 30.62
N GLU A 164 8.80 -19.88 30.85
CA GLU A 164 8.34 -21.11 30.20
C GLU A 164 8.18 -20.94 28.69
N ALA A 165 7.55 -19.85 28.24
CA ALA A 165 7.41 -19.53 26.82
C ALA A 165 8.78 -19.33 26.15
N ALA A 166 9.67 -18.58 26.78
CA ALA A 166 11.02 -18.37 26.27
C ALA A 166 11.78 -19.69 26.12
N LEU A 167 11.79 -20.54 27.16
CA LEU A 167 12.45 -21.84 27.12
C LEU A 167 11.89 -22.75 26.01
N ASN A 168 10.56 -22.83 25.90
CA ASN A 168 9.91 -23.64 24.87
C ASN A 168 10.24 -23.14 23.45
N SER A 169 10.29 -21.82 23.24
CA SER A 169 10.63 -21.23 21.94
C SER A 169 12.09 -21.47 21.53
N LEU A 170 13.01 -21.41 22.49
CA LEU A 170 14.44 -21.62 22.25
C LEU A 170 14.72 -23.05 21.81
N VAL A 171 14.02 -24.04 22.35
CA VAL A 171 14.16 -25.45 21.92
C VAL A 171 13.78 -25.61 20.46
N VAL A 172 12.69 -24.99 20.02
CA VAL A 172 12.24 -25.01 18.62
C VAL A 172 13.29 -24.35 17.72
N VAL A 173 13.74 -23.15 18.08
CA VAL A 173 14.70 -22.39 17.26
C VAL A 173 16.05 -23.10 17.17
N GLU A 174 16.58 -23.61 18.27
CA GLU A 174 17.85 -24.33 18.26
C GLU A 174 17.75 -25.62 17.42
N SER A 175 16.64 -26.37 17.54
CA SER A 175 16.40 -27.55 16.69
C SER A 175 16.39 -27.20 15.19
N MET A 176 15.74 -26.08 14.83
CA MET A 176 15.71 -25.60 13.45
C MET A 176 17.09 -25.14 12.96
N LYS A 177 17.86 -24.43 13.79
CA LYS A 177 19.22 -24.00 13.43
C LYS A 177 20.14 -25.16 13.15
N TYR A 178 20.15 -26.17 14.01
CA TYR A 178 20.98 -27.37 13.82
C TYR A 178 20.60 -28.13 12.54
N SER A 179 19.33 -28.08 12.16
CA SER A 179 18.80 -28.77 10.96
C SER A 179 19.04 -27.98 9.67
N LEU A 180 18.79 -26.68 9.69
CA LEU A 180 18.78 -25.80 8.51
C LEU A 180 20.12 -25.15 8.25
N GLN A 181 20.97 -25.01 9.28
CA GLN A 181 22.35 -24.55 9.22
C GLN A 181 22.58 -23.37 8.26
N ARG A 182 21.74 -22.33 8.39
CA ARG A 182 21.86 -21.12 7.57
C ARG A 182 23.08 -20.31 8.02
N GLU A 183 23.93 -19.93 7.07
CA GLU A 183 25.03 -18.99 7.30
C GLU A 183 24.51 -17.63 7.77
N ARG A 184 25.25 -16.98 8.65
CA ARG A 184 24.96 -15.61 9.11
C ARG A 184 25.37 -14.57 8.04
N PRO A 185 24.83 -13.34 8.10
CA PRO A 185 25.16 -12.28 7.15
C PRO A 185 26.65 -11.89 7.03
N TYR A 186 27.49 -12.29 7.99
CA TYR A 186 28.94 -12.06 7.96
C TYR A 186 29.77 -13.31 7.57
N GLN A 187 29.12 -14.45 7.33
CA GLN A 187 29.74 -15.70 6.89
C GLN A 187 29.62 -15.86 5.37
N GLY A 188 30.44 -16.76 4.79
CA GLY A 188 30.39 -17.09 3.36
C GLY A 188 30.53 -15.87 2.46
N ASP A 189 29.70 -15.79 1.41
CA ASP A 189 29.60 -14.65 0.51
C ASP A 189 28.58 -13.58 0.99
N GLY A 190 28.08 -13.73 2.22
CA GLY A 190 27.00 -12.92 2.79
C GLY A 190 25.62 -13.21 2.20
N GLY A 191 25.46 -14.29 1.42
CA GLY A 191 24.20 -14.72 0.82
C GLY A 191 23.28 -15.51 1.75
N GLY A 192 23.79 -16.03 2.86
CA GLY A 192 22.99 -16.76 3.84
C GLY A 192 22.54 -18.13 3.34
N SER A 193 23.47 -18.90 2.77
CA SER A 193 23.20 -20.24 2.25
C SER A 193 22.75 -21.18 3.36
N PHE A 194 21.81 -22.07 3.05
CA PHE A 194 21.33 -23.11 3.96
C PHE A 194 22.20 -24.37 3.89
N PHE A 195 22.11 -25.21 4.92
CA PHE A 195 22.77 -26.51 5.03
C PHE A 195 24.31 -26.42 4.95
N GLN A 196 24.89 -25.35 5.49
CA GLN A 196 26.32 -25.16 5.56
C GLN A 196 26.83 -25.48 6.97
N GLY A 197 27.78 -26.42 7.07
CA GLY A 197 28.32 -26.86 8.36
C GLY A 197 28.79 -25.68 9.23
N GLY A 198 28.16 -25.49 10.39
CA GLY A 198 28.43 -24.39 11.33
C GLY A 198 27.56 -23.13 11.17
N GLY A 199 26.58 -23.14 10.25
CA GLY A 199 25.57 -22.08 10.14
C GLY A 199 24.60 -22.07 11.33
N THR A 200 24.30 -20.88 11.87
CA THR A 200 23.45 -20.69 13.07
C THR A 200 22.51 -19.48 12.97
N SER A 201 22.21 -19.02 11.76
CA SER A 201 21.40 -17.81 11.52
C SER A 201 19.90 -18.08 11.66
N PHE A 202 19.35 -19.07 10.96
CA PHE A 202 17.90 -19.20 10.86
C PHE A 202 17.33 -20.28 11.79
N PRO A 203 16.26 -20.00 12.54
CA PRO A 203 15.69 -18.68 12.87
C PRO A 203 16.45 -17.95 14.00
N SER A 204 16.10 -16.68 14.27
CA SER A 204 16.74 -15.91 15.33
C SER A 204 16.28 -16.31 16.74
N GLU A 205 17.23 -16.70 17.60
CA GLU A 205 16.99 -17.04 19.01
C GLU A 205 16.64 -15.83 19.87
N HIS A 206 17.26 -14.69 19.58
CA HIS A 206 17.00 -13.45 20.32
C HIS A 206 15.60 -12.92 20.03
N ALA A 207 15.15 -13.02 18.77
CA ALA A 207 13.80 -12.66 18.37
C ALA A 207 12.77 -13.57 19.04
N ALA A 208 12.96 -14.89 18.97
CA ALA A 208 12.04 -15.84 19.59
C ALA A 208 11.91 -15.67 21.10
N ALA A 209 13.03 -15.49 21.81
CA ALA A 209 12.99 -15.23 23.26
C ALA A 209 12.31 -13.89 23.58
N ALA A 210 12.66 -12.81 22.86
CA ALA A 210 12.11 -11.48 23.10
C ALA A 210 10.59 -11.44 22.89
N TRP A 211 10.11 -11.98 21.77
CA TRP A 211 8.69 -12.04 21.44
C TRP A 211 7.91 -13.01 22.33
N SER A 212 8.56 -14.08 22.82
CA SER A 212 7.93 -14.97 23.81
C SER A 212 7.64 -14.23 25.12
N VAL A 213 8.63 -13.54 25.67
CA VAL A 213 8.49 -12.81 26.93
C VAL A 213 7.55 -11.61 26.76
N ALA A 214 7.75 -10.81 25.70
CA ALA A 214 6.92 -9.65 25.43
C ALA A 214 5.45 -10.03 25.20
N GLY A 215 5.20 -11.15 24.51
CA GLY A 215 3.87 -11.68 24.29
C GLY A 215 3.13 -11.98 25.59
N VAL A 216 3.77 -12.71 26.51
CA VAL A 216 3.18 -13.01 27.83
C VAL A 216 2.92 -11.72 28.62
N VAL A 217 3.91 -10.83 28.72
CA VAL A 217 3.76 -9.58 29.48
C VAL A 217 2.65 -8.68 28.91
N ALA A 218 2.54 -8.60 27.59
CA ALA A 218 1.53 -7.80 26.92
C ALA A 218 0.09 -8.26 27.21
N HIS A 219 -0.12 -9.56 27.42
CA HIS A 219 -1.44 -10.14 27.68
C HIS A 219 -1.76 -10.26 29.17
N GLU A 220 -0.76 -10.46 30.04
CA GLU A 220 -0.93 -10.35 31.50
C GLU A 220 -1.28 -8.91 31.94
N TYR A 221 -0.85 -7.90 31.17
CA TYR A 221 -1.09 -6.48 31.47
C TYR A 221 -1.61 -5.75 30.21
N PRO A 222 -2.91 -5.84 29.88
CA PRO A 222 -3.46 -5.45 28.58
C PRO A 222 -3.59 -3.93 28.33
N GLY A 223 -2.80 -3.10 29.02
CA GLY A 223 -2.78 -1.65 28.79
C GLY A 223 -2.10 -1.27 27.46
N PRO A 224 -2.59 -0.27 26.72
CA PRO A 224 -2.02 0.13 25.43
C PRO A 224 -0.54 0.51 25.53
N LEU A 225 -0.15 1.19 26.61
CA LEU A 225 1.26 1.54 26.86
C LEU A 225 2.10 0.28 27.12
N THR A 226 1.62 -0.67 27.90
CA THR A 226 2.36 -1.92 28.18
C THR A 226 2.61 -2.71 26.92
N LYS A 227 1.59 -2.87 26.06
CA LYS A 227 1.74 -3.53 24.75
C LYS A 227 2.74 -2.80 23.86
N ILE A 228 2.66 -1.47 23.78
CA ILE A 228 3.61 -0.65 23.02
C ILE A 228 5.04 -0.85 23.54
N PHE A 229 5.25 -0.84 24.87
CA PHE A 229 6.58 -1.02 25.44
C PHE A 229 7.11 -2.44 25.27
N ALA A 230 6.29 -3.46 25.53
CA ALA A 230 6.68 -4.87 25.42
C ALA A 230 7.03 -5.24 23.96
N TYR A 231 6.11 -5.01 23.04
CA TYR A 231 6.36 -5.29 21.61
C TYR A 231 7.35 -4.31 20.99
N GLY A 232 7.43 -3.07 21.47
CA GLY A 232 8.43 -2.10 21.06
C GLY A 232 9.85 -2.53 21.44
N LEU A 233 10.04 -3.04 22.65
CA LEU A 233 11.34 -3.57 23.09
C LEU A 233 11.72 -4.84 22.32
N ALA A 234 10.77 -5.75 22.07
CA ALA A 234 11.02 -6.93 21.23
C ALA A 234 11.41 -6.54 19.79
N SER A 235 10.69 -5.59 19.19
CA SER A 235 11.03 -5.05 17.87
C SER A 235 12.41 -4.37 17.85
N PHE A 236 12.78 -3.68 18.94
CA PHE A 236 14.10 -3.07 19.07
C PHE A 236 15.23 -4.13 19.11
N VAL A 237 14.99 -5.28 19.75
CA VAL A 237 15.91 -6.44 19.71
C VAL A 237 16.08 -6.95 18.27
N ASP A 238 15.00 -7.12 17.52
CA ASP A 238 15.02 -7.61 16.14
C ASP A 238 15.83 -6.68 15.23
N ILE A 239 15.51 -5.39 15.26
CA ILE A 239 16.23 -4.36 14.48
C ILE A 239 17.71 -4.35 14.84
N SER A 240 18.03 -4.47 16.13
CA SER A 240 19.42 -4.51 16.61
C SER A 240 20.15 -5.76 16.13
N ARG A 241 19.51 -6.93 16.08
CA ARG A 241 20.11 -8.17 15.55
C ARG A 241 20.41 -8.08 14.07
N VAL A 242 19.49 -7.51 13.30
CA VAL A 242 19.70 -7.26 11.87
C VAL A 242 20.85 -6.27 11.67
N LYS A 243 20.83 -5.11 12.35
CA LYS A 243 21.90 -4.10 12.24
C LYS A 243 23.27 -4.58 12.74
N ALA A 244 23.31 -5.52 13.68
CA ALA A 244 24.53 -6.18 14.13
C ALA A 244 25.03 -7.27 13.17
N ARG A 245 24.38 -7.43 12.00
CA ARG A 245 24.64 -8.48 11.00
C ARG A 245 24.58 -9.90 11.59
N GLN A 246 23.88 -10.07 12.70
CA GLN A 246 23.78 -11.37 13.37
C GLN A 246 22.76 -12.28 12.71
N HIS A 247 21.74 -11.68 12.09
CA HIS A 247 20.58 -12.33 11.51
C HIS A 247 20.10 -11.53 10.29
N PHE A 248 19.56 -12.21 9.29
CA PHE A 248 18.84 -11.58 8.18
C PHE A 248 17.43 -11.11 8.61
N PRO A 249 16.81 -10.16 7.89
CA PRO A 249 15.40 -9.78 8.10
C PRO A 249 14.44 -10.98 8.18
N SER A 250 14.60 -11.99 7.31
CA SER A 250 13.75 -13.18 7.37
C SER A 250 13.98 -14.02 8.65
N ASP A 251 15.21 -14.08 9.16
CA ASP A 251 15.56 -14.86 10.36
C ASP A 251 14.87 -14.28 11.60
N VAL A 252 14.85 -12.94 11.70
CA VAL A 252 14.16 -12.26 12.81
C VAL A 252 12.65 -12.36 12.65
N LEU A 253 12.07 -12.15 11.45
CA LEU A 253 10.62 -12.28 11.25
C LEU A 253 10.11 -13.66 11.67
N VAL A 254 10.76 -14.74 11.20
CA VAL A 254 10.35 -16.11 11.54
C VAL A 254 10.61 -16.41 13.02
N GLY A 255 11.72 -15.93 13.59
CA GLY A 255 12.01 -16.07 15.02
C GLY A 255 10.94 -15.40 15.90
N SER A 256 10.59 -14.15 15.59
CA SER A 256 9.54 -13.37 16.27
C SER A 256 8.19 -14.08 16.20
N MET A 257 7.85 -14.64 15.03
CA MET A 257 6.63 -15.41 14.84
C MET A 257 6.59 -16.67 15.70
N ILE A 258 7.67 -17.45 15.73
CA ILE A 258 7.78 -18.65 16.57
C ILE A 258 7.61 -18.26 18.05
N GLY A 259 8.31 -17.21 18.49
CA GLY A 259 8.21 -16.73 19.87
C GLY A 259 6.78 -16.33 20.25
N ASN A 260 6.12 -15.55 19.39
CA ASN A 260 4.74 -15.11 19.63
C ASN A 260 3.73 -16.26 19.64
N LEU A 261 3.87 -17.25 18.73
CA LEU A 261 3.02 -18.44 18.70
C LEU A 261 3.23 -19.35 19.91
N VAL A 262 4.47 -19.49 20.39
CA VAL A 262 4.77 -20.27 21.60
C VAL A 262 4.22 -19.55 22.83
N ALA A 263 4.42 -18.23 22.96
CA ALA A 263 3.81 -17.44 24.03
C ALA A 263 2.29 -17.59 24.05
N GLN A 264 1.65 -17.47 22.88
CA GLN A 264 0.22 -17.72 22.75
C GLN A 264 -0.17 -19.10 23.29
N ASN A 265 0.54 -20.16 22.88
CA ASN A 265 0.20 -21.53 23.28
C ASN A 265 0.34 -21.74 24.79
N ILE A 266 1.45 -21.27 25.37
CA ILE A 266 1.73 -21.37 26.81
C ILE A 266 0.72 -20.55 27.62
N TYR A 267 0.54 -19.27 27.26
CA TYR A 267 -0.40 -18.38 27.93
C TYR A 267 -1.83 -18.93 27.88
N SER A 268 -2.32 -19.31 26.71
CA SER A 268 -3.70 -19.79 26.55
C SER A 268 -4.01 -21.08 27.32
N ARG A 269 -3.01 -21.90 27.66
CA ARG A 269 -3.19 -23.19 28.34
C ARG A 269 -2.97 -23.10 29.84
N HIS A 270 -2.11 -22.19 30.28
CA HIS A 270 -1.61 -22.19 31.64
C HIS A 270 -1.89 -20.91 32.42
N HIS A 271 -2.34 -19.84 31.78
CA HIS A 271 -2.75 -18.61 32.45
C HIS A 271 -3.99 -18.86 33.34
N ALA A 272 -3.94 -18.33 34.56
CA ALA A 272 -5.00 -18.35 35.56
C ALA A 272 -5.93 -17.14 35.37
N PRO A 273 -7.13 -17.32 34.79
CA PRO A 273 -8.02 -16.21 34.43
C PRO A 273 -8.47 -15.36 35.63
N GLU A 274 -8.41 -15.92 36.84
CA GLU A 274 -8.73 -15.24 38.10
C GLU A 274 -7.73 -14.13 38.48
N LEU A 275 -6.52 -14.13 37.91
CA LEU A 275 -5.47 -13.16 38.24
C LEU A 275 -5.53 -11.88 37.37
N GLY A 276 -6.34 -11.86 36.32
CA GLY A 276 -6.53 -10.71 35.42
C GLY A 276 -6.05 -11.03 34.01
N GLY A 277 -5.58 -10.02 33.26
CA GLY A 277 -5.11 -10.22 31.88
C GLY A 277 -6.22 -10.21 30.82
N GLU A 278 -5.83 -10.36 29.56
CA GLU A 278 -6.76 -10.48 28.43
C GLU A 278 -6.64 -11.85 27.74
N ALA A 279 -7.76 -12.37 27.24
CA ALA A 279 -7.73 -13.57 26.42
C ALA A 279 -6.88 -13.34 25.16
N TRP A 280 -5.99 -14.29 24.87
CA TRP A 280 -5.16 -14.19 23.68
C TRP A 280 -5.99 -14.35 22.41
N THR A 281 -6.05 -13.30 21.60
CA THR A 281 -6.69 -13.39 20.27
C THR A 281 -5.70 -14.01 19.30
N SER A 282 -5.97 -15.23 18.85
CA SER A 282 -5.07 -15.95 17.94
C SER A 282 -4.88 -15.20 16.62
N ILE A 283 -3.74 -15.40 15.95
CA ILE A 283 -3.52 -14.82 14.61
C ILE A 283 -4.63 -15.24 13.64
N SER A 284 -5.11 -16.48 13.73
CA SER A 284 -6.25 -16.91 12.91
C SER A 284 -7.55 -16.18 13.27
N GLN A 285 -7.82 -15.85 14.54
CA GLN A 285 -8.95 -15.00 14.93
C GLN A 285 -8.76 -13.54 14.51
N ILE A 286 -7.54 -12.98 14.58
CA ILE A 286 -7.24 -11.63 14.10
C ILE A 286 -7.52 -11.54 12.59
N PHE A 287 -7.13 -12.55 11.82
CA PHE A 287 -7.38 -12.61 10.37
C PHE A 287 -8.82 -13.00 10.00
N ARG A 288 -9.54 -13.75 10.83
CA ARG A 288 -10.96 -14.07 10.61
C ARG A 288 -11.90 -12.97 11.10
N GLY A 289 -11.46 -12.15 12.06
CA GLY A 289 -12.35 -11.39 12.93
C GLY A 289 -13.07 -12.28 13.93
N ASP A 290 -13.81 -11.66 14.85
CA ASP A 290 -14.56 -12.32 15.93
C ASP A 290 -15.73 -13.20 15.44
N GLY A 291 -15.73 -13.59 14.16
CA GLY A 291 -16.91 -14.06 13.44
C GLY A 291 -17.90 -12.93 13.14
N ASP A 292 -17.54 -11.68 13.45
CA ASP A 292 -18.37 -10.53 13.16
C ASP A 292 -18.32 -10.24 11.65
N HIS A 293 -19.38 -10.65 10.94
CA HIS A 293 -19.63 -10.43 9.52
C HIS A 293 -19.90 -8.96 9.18
N SER A 294 -19.49 -8.04 10.05
CA SER A 294 -19.55 -6.61 9.84
C SER A 294 -18.93 -6.24 8.48
N PRO A 295 -19.61 -5.43 7.65
CA PRO A 295 -19.08 -4.90 6.39
C PRO A 295 -17.71 -4.25 6.54
N ALA A 296 -17.37 -3.76 7.74
CA ALA A 296 -16.07 -3.18 8.08
C ALA A 296 -14.89 -4.16 7.94
N ASN A 297 -15.13 -5.46 8.05
CA ASN A 297 -14.08 -6.49 7.95
C ASN A 297 -14.12 -7.22 6.60
N GLN A 298 -14.96 -6.81 5.67
CA GLN A 298 -15.14 -7.53 4.42
C GLN A 298 -14.23 -6.98 3.32
N GLY A 299 -13.53 -7.88 2.64
CA GLY A 299 -12.74 -7.54 1.45
C GLY A 299 -13.66 -7.06 0.34
N SER A 300 -13.36 -5.87 -0.20
CA SER A 300 -14.07 -5.30 -1.33
C SER A 300 -13.07 -4.79 -2.36
N PRO A 301 -13.27 -5.05 -3.67
CA PRO A 301 -12.47 -4.42 -4.70
C PRO A 301 -12.80 -2.93 -4.80
N TYR A 302 -11.88 -2.18 -5.38
CA TYR A 302 -12.01 -0.77 -5.73
C TYR A 302 -12.80 -0.66 -7.04
N VAL A 303 -13.62 0.38 -7.16
CA VAL A 303 -14.28 0.76 -8.41
C VAL A 303 -13.26 1.48 -9.29
N ALA A 304 -13.02 0.95 -10.50
CA ALA A 304 -12.09 1.54 -11.47
C ALA A 304 -12.42 3.01 -11.77
N LEU A 305 -11.39 3.87 -11.90
CA LEU A 305 -11.51 5.33 -12.00
C LEU A 305 -12.36 5.81 -13.19
N ASP A 306 -12.36 5.06 -14.29
CA ASP A 306 -13.14 5.30 -15.51
C ASP A 306 -14.56 4.73 -15.46
N SER A 307 -14.99 4.20 -14.32
CA SER A 307 -16.33 3.67 -14.14
C SER A 307 -17.41 4.76 -14.20
N TRP A 308 -18.53 4.43 -14.86
CA TRP A 308 -19.74 5.25 -14.91
C TRP A 308 -20.35 5.54 -13.53
N ILE A 309 -19.95 4.78 -12.50
CA ILE A 309 -20.41 4.91 -11.12
C ILE A 309 -20.02 6.27 -10.53
N TYR A 310 -18.81 6.78 -10.80
CA TYR A 310 -18.36 8.06 -10.23
C TYR A 310 -19.19 9.25 -10.70
N PRO A 311 -19.44 9.47 -12.01
CA PRO A 311 -20.34 10.53 -12.45
C PRO A 311 -21.75 10.44 -11.85
N ALA A 312 -22.27 9.24 -11.63
CA ALA A 312 -23.59 9.04 -11.03
C ALA A 312 -23.61 9.42 -9.54
N LEU A 313 -22.63 8.94 -8.76
CA LEU A 313 -22.49 9.27 -7.34
C LEU A 313 -22.18 10.76 -7.13
N ASP A 314 -21.34 11.37 -7.97
CA ASP A 314 -21.03 12.80 -7.90
C ASP A 314 -22.27 13.66 -8.12
N ARG A 315 -23.14 13.24 -9.03
CA ARG A 315 -24.40 13.95 -9.29
C ARG A 315 -25.34 13.83 -8.10
N LEU A 316 -25.47 12.65 -7.48
CA LEU A 316 -26.24 12.47 -6.24
C LEU A 316 -25.68 13.32 -5.09
N ALA A 317 -24.35 13.33 -4.90
CA ALA A 317 -23.68 14.15 -3.88
C ALA A 317 -23.93 15.64 -4.10
N ALA A 318 -23.81 16.13 -5.34
CA ALA A 318 -24.05 17.52 -5.69
C ALA A 318 -25.52 17.95 -5.58
N MET A 319 -26.47 17.02 -5.75
CA MET A 319 -27.90 17.24 -5.46
C MET A 319 -28.22 17.18 -3.96
N GLY A 320 -27.26 16.77 -3.15
CA GLY A 320 -27.30 16.77 -1.69
C GLY A 320 -27.85 15.50 -1.06
N LEU A 321 -27.69 14.36 -1.73
CA LEU A 321 -28.07 13.05 -1.21
C LEU A 321 -26.90 12.29 -0.57
N ILE A 322 -25.67 12.76 -0.74
CA ILE A 322 -24.49 12.12 -0.17
C ILE A 322 -23.67 13.19 0.54
N ASP A 323 -23.63 13.11 1.86
CA ASP A 323 -22.94 14.06 2.74
C ASP A 323 -21.62 13.47 3.25
N SER A 324 -21.54 12.15 3.45
CA SER A 324 -20.38 11.49 4.06
C SER A 324 -19.25 11.07 3.10
N GLY A 325 -19.47 11.17 1.79
CA GLY A 325 -18.49 10.78 0.76
C GLY A 325 -17.29 11.73 0.63
N PHE A 326 -16.11 11.19 0.34
CA PHE A 326 -14.85 11.94 0.17
C PHE A 326 -14.42 11.99 -1.28
N ALA A 327 -14.81 13.04 -1.99
CA ALA A 327 -14.60 13.18 -3.44
C ALA A 327 -13.12 13.29 -3.82
N GLY A 328 -12.29 13.84 -2.93
CA GLY A 328 -10.86 14.04 -3.15
C GLY A 328 -9.99 12.79 -3.02
N MET A 329 -10.56 11.62 -2.68
CA MET A 329 -9.81 10.37 -2.48
C MET A 329 -10.45 9.20 -3.22
N ARG A 330 -9.94 8.88 -4.41
CA ARG A 330 -10.38 7.76 -5.23
C ARG A 330 -9.20 6.85 -5.59
N PRO A 331 -9.45 5.54 -5.82
CA PRO A 331 -10.78 4.92 -5.95
C PRO A 331 -11.44 4.56 -4.61
N TRP A 332 -12.78 4.44 -4.62
CA TRP A 332 -13.60 3.93 -3.51
C TRP A 332 -13.82 2.43 -3.67
N THR A 333 -13.98 1.71 -2.56
CA THR A 333 -14.36 0.30 -2.61
C THR A 333 -15.84 0.17 -3.00
N ARG A 334 -16.23 -0.95 -3.61
CA ARG A 334 -17.64 -1.25 -3.90
C ARG A 334 -18.52 -1.17 -2.64
N ASN A 335 -18.03 -1.67 -1.50
CA ASN A 335 -18.73 -1.56 -0.22
C ASN A 335 -18.90 -0.10 0.24
N GLU A 336 -17.90 0.77 0.05
CA GLU A 336 -18.04 2.19 0.36
C GLU A 336 -19.06 2.87 -0.56
N CYS A 337 -19.06 2.55 -1.86
CA CYS A 337 -20.08 3.04 -2.78
C CYS A 337 -21.50 2.59 -2.36
N ALA A 338 -21.66 1.34 -1.93
CA ALA A 338 -22.94 0.82 -1.42
C ALA A 338 -23.37 1.54 -0.12
N ARG A 339 -22.43 1.83 0.78
CA ARG A 339 -22.70 2.61 2.00
C ARG A 339 -23.17 4.03 1.69
N LEU A 340 -22.49 4.73 0.77
CA LEU A 340 -22.89 6.06 0.30
C LEU A 340 -24.25 6.04 -0.41
N LEU A 341 -24.55 4.95 -1.12
CA LEU A 341 -25.87 4.76 -1.73
C LEU A 341 -26.96 4.56 -0.68
N GLY A 342 -26.68 3.84 0.42
CA GLY A 342 -27.60 3.72 1.56
C GLY A 342 -27.98 5.09 2.15
N GLU A 343 -26.99 5.96 2.36
CA GLU A 343 -27.20 7.36 2.77
C GLU A 343 -28.07 8.15 1.77
N ALA A 344 -27.83 7.95 0.46
CA ALA A 344 -28.66 8.58 -0.57
C ALA A 344 -30.12 8.11 -0.53
N GLY A 345 -30.37 6.85 -0.19
CA GLY A 345 -31.72 6.31 0.00
C GLY A 345 -32.46 7.00 1.14
N GLU A 346 -31.81 7.16 2.30
CA GLU A 346 -32.38 7.87 3.46
C GLU A 346 -32.78 9.31 3.09
N HIS A 347 -31.92 10.02 2.36
CA HIS A 347 -32.24 11.38 1.91
C HIS A 347 -33.33 11.46 0.84
N LEU A 348 -33.48 10.43 -0.01
CA LEU A 348 -34.61 10.33 -0.94
C LEU A 348 -35.93 10.16 -0.19
N ASP A 349 -35.96 9.31 0.83
CA ASP A 349 -37.14 9.08 1.66
C ASP A 349 -37.58 10.35 2.39
N ASP A 350 -36.62 11.20 2.77
CA ASP A 350 -36.86 12.55 3.33
C ASP A 350 -37.29 13.60 2.27
N GLY A 351 -37.41 13.21 0.99
CA GLY A 351 -37.87 14.06 -0.11
C GLY A 351 -36.79 14.91 -0.80
N THR A 352 -35.51 14.58 -0.64
CA THR A 352 -34.39 15.25 -1.34
C THR A 352 -34.20 14.69 -2.76
N GLY A 353 -33.58 15.44 -3.69
CA GLY A 353 -33.14 14.92 -4.99
C GLY A 353 -34.17 14.85 -6.13
N GLY A 354 -35.45 14.64 -5.83
CA GLY A 354 -36.51 14.60 -6.86
C GLY A 354 -36.38 13.46 -7.88
N PRO A 355 -37.17 13.49 -8.98
CA PRO A 355 -37.33 12.33 -9.86
C PRO A 355 -36.07 11.90 -10.62
N GLU A 356 -35.16 12.81 -10.91
CA GLU A 356 -33.91 12.46 -11.61
C GLU A 356 -32.91 11.80 -10.66
N ALA A 357 -32.85 12.20 -9.38
CA ALA A 357 -32.03 11.53 -8.38
C ALA A 357 -32.53 10.11 -8.10
N GLU A 358 -33.84 9.92 -7.99
CA GLU A 358 -34.46 8.60 -7.75
C GLU A 358 -34.10 7.60 -8.86
N LYS A 359 -34.12 8.03 -10.13
CA LYS A 359 -33.71 7.19 -11.26
C LYS A 359 -32.22 6.82 -11.23
N ILE A 360 -31.36 7.70 -10.72
CA ILE A 360 -29.92 7.42 -10.58
C ILE A 360 -29.71 6.43 -9.44
N TYR A 361 -30.41 6.64 -8.31
CA TYR A 361 -30.40 5.73 -7.16
C TYR A 361 -30.82 4.31 -7.55
N GLN A 362 -31.98 4.13 -8.17
CA GLN A 362 -32.49 2.81 -8.57
C GLN A 362 -31.52 2.04 -9.49
N LEU A 363 -30.81 2.77 -10.36
CA LEU A 363 -29.79 2.19 -11.22
C LEU A 363 -28.56 1.74 -10.41
N LEU A 364 -28.04 2.58 -9.52
CA LEU A 364 -26.91 2.22 -8.67
C LEU A 364 -27.27 1.09 -7.70
N GLU A 365 -28.50 1.07 -7.19
CA GLU A 365 -29.04 0.00 -6.35
C GLU A 365 -29.02 -1.33 -7.10
N SER A 366 -29.35 -1.34 -8.39
CA SER A 366 -29.25 -2.55 -9.22
C SER A 366 -27.81 -3.04 -9.41
N GLU A 367 -26.83 -2.12 -9.50
CA GLU A 367 -25.40 -2.42 -9.64
C GLU A 367 -24.80 -2.97 -8.33
N PHE A 368 -25.19 -2.38 -7.19
CA PHE A 368 -24.68 -2.73 -5.86
C PHE A 368 -25.59 -3.67 -5.07
N ARG A 369 -26.59 -4.27 -5.72
CA ARG A 369 -27.58 -5.14 -5.07
C ARG A 369 -26.92 -6.20 -4.19
N SER A 370 -25.82 -6.78 -4.69
CA SER A 370 -25.14 -7.87 -3.99
C SER A 370 -24.41 -7.44 -2.72
N GLU A 371 -23.99 -6.18 -2.66
CA GLU A 371 -23.34 -5.53 -1.54
C GLU A 371 -24.41 -5.06 -0.52
N LEU A 372 -25.52 -4.51 -1.02
CA LEU A 372 -26.66 -4.04 -0.21
C LEU A 372 -27.42 -5.20 0.49
N GLU A 373 -27.62 -6.33 -0.19
CA GLU A 373 -28.32 -7.49 0.38
C GLU A 373 -27.50 -8.27 1.43
N GLY A 374 -26.24 -7.87 1.70
CA GLY A 374 -25.40 -8.50 2.73
C GLY A 374 -24.99 -9.95 2.44
N VAL A 375 -25.26 -10.46 1.23
CA VAL A 375 -25.03 -11.86 0.82
C VAL A 375 -23.52 -12.22 0.76
N GLY A 376 -22.63 -11.23 0.95
CA GLY A 376 -21.19 -11.38 0.71
C GLY A 376 -20.32 -11.89 1.87
N GLY A 377 -20.88 -12.12 3.07
CA GLY A 377 -20.07 -12.40 4.26
C GLY A 377 -19.48 -13.81 4.36
N GLU A 378 -20.14 -14.82 3.77
CA GLU A 378 -19.82 -16.24 4.06
C GLU A 378 -19.19 -17.03 2.91
N ARG A 379 -19.36 -16.61 1.65
CA ARG A 379 -18.95 -17.41 0.48
C ARG A 379 -17.92 -16.67 -0.37
N PRO A 380 -16.84 -17.35 -0.81
CA PRO A 380 -15.96 -16.81 -1.84
C PRO A 380 -16.77 -16.43 -3.08
N ARG A 381 -16.54 -15.23 -3.59
CA ARG A 381 -17.14 -14.70 -4.82
C ARG A 381 -16.04 -14.43 -5.83
N ALA A 382 -16.35 -14.69 -7.08
CA ALA A 382 -15.52 -14.28 -8.20
C ALA A 382 -16.45 -13.82 -9.33
N GLN A 383 -16.07 -12.74 -10.00
CA GLN A 383 -16.88 -12.14 -11.03
C GLN A 383 -15.99 -11.55 -12.11
N VAL A 384 -16.31 -11.87 -13.36
CA VAL A 384 -15.84 -11.05 -14.50
C VAL A 384 -16.74 -9.82 -14.51
N GLU A 385 -16.16 -8.67 -14.26
CA GLU A 385 -16.88 -7.41 -14.13
C GLU A 385 -17.17 -6.82 -15.50
N SER A 386 -16.16 -6.78 -16.39
CA SER A 386 -16.34 -6.23 -17.73
C SER A 386 -15.44 -6.89 -18.75
N VAL A 387 -15.88 -6.87 -20.01
CA VAL A 387 -15.07 -7.14 -21.20
C VAL A 387 -15.32 -6.01 -22.18
N TYR A 388 -14.28 -5.43 -22.75
CA TYR A 388 -14.43 -4.30 -23.66
C TYR A 388 -13.43 -4.33 -24.80
N ALA A 389 -13.84 -3.70 -25.90
CA ALA A 389 -13.02 -3.42 -27.07
C ALA A 389 -13.23 -1.96 -27.46
N ARG A 390 -12.14 -1.20 -27.56
CA ARG A 390 -12.12 0.21 -27.97
C ARG A 390 -11.23 0.36 -29.19
N VAL A 391 -11.78 0.91 -30.25
CA VAL A 391 -11.03 1.32 -31.44
C VAL A 391 -10.98 2.84 -31.49
N THR A 392 -9.81 3.39 -31.79
CA THR A 392 -9.57 4.83 -31.88
C THR A 392 -8.79 5.15 -33.14
N ASN A 393 -9.35 6.01 -34.00
CA ASN A 393 -8.65 6.51 -35.16
C ASN A 393 -8.31 8.00 -34.98
N ILE A 394 -7.05 8.37 -35.20
CA ILE A 394 -6.58 9.75 -35.16
C ILE A 394 -6.15 10.15 -36.58
N SER A 395 -6.77 11.18 -37.15
CA SER A 395 -6.60 11.54 -38.57
C SER A 395 -5.33 12.36 -38.91
N GLY A 396 -4.51 12.66 -37.92
CA GLY A 396 -3.31 13.50 -38.07
C GLY A 396 -2.45 13.45 -36.81
N GLN A 397 -1.28 14.08 -36.84
CA GLN A 397 -0.32 14.00 -35.74
C GLN A 397 -0.94 14.46 -34.39
N PRO A 398 -1.01 13.56 -33.39
CA PRO A 398 -1.43 13.93 -32.06
C PRO A 398 -0.26 14.53 -31.26
N LEU A 399 -0.61 15.25 -30.19
CA LEU A 399 0.32 15.58 -29.11
C LEU A 399 0.28 14.45 -28.07
N THR A 400 1.44 13.91 -27.72
CA THR A 400 1.59 12.73 -26.84
C THR A 400 2.48 12.97 -25.62
N ASP A 401 3.02 14.19 -25.46
CA ASP A 401 3.95 14.54 -24.39
C ASP A 401 3.30 15.62 -23.51
N GLY A 402 2.63 15.15 -22.45
CA GLY A 402 1.95 16.02 -21.50
C GLY A 402 2.88 16.68 -20.49
N ASN A 403 4.15 16.27 -20.42
CA ASN A 403 5.12 16.88 -19.52
C ASN A 403 5.64 18.20 -20.12
N HIS A 404 6.05 18.18 -21.39
CA HIS A 404 6.69 19.31 -22.05
C HIS A 404 5.73 20.16 -22.88
N PHE A 405 4.69 19.55 -23.44
CA PHE A 405 3.84 20.20 -24.44
C PHE A 405 2.36 20.13 -24.07
N GLY A 406 1.70 19.03 -24.38
CA GLY A 406 0.26 18.85 -24.27
C GLY A 406 -0.12 17.45 -24.73
N GLN A 407 -1.37 17.08 -24.51
CA GLN A 407 -1.88 15.73 -24.81
C GLN A 407 -3.22 15.80 -25.53
N THR A 408 -3.34 14.98 -26.58
CA THR A 408 -4.59 14.82 -27.34
C THR A 408 -5.60 13.95 -26.60
N ILE A 409 -5.12 12.95 -25.87
CA ILE A 409 -5.90 12.10 -24.97
C ILE A 409 -5.22 12.18 -23.59
N THR A 410 -6.00 12.54 -22.57
CA THR A 410 -5.55 12.74 -21.18
C THR A 410 -6.32 11.81 -20.26
N ASN A 411 -5.74 11.44 -19.11
CA ASN A 411 -6.41 10.62 -18.09
C ASN A 411 -6.86 9.26 -18.66
N ASP A 412 -5.96 8.61 -19.41
CA ASP A 412 -6.23 7.35 -20.10
C ASP A 412 -5.19 6.28 -19.75
N PHE A 413 -4.75 6.26 -18.49
CA PHE A 413 -3.86 5.26 -17.88
C PHE A 413 -2.50 5.14 -18.58
N GLY A 414 -1.98 6.24 -19.12
CA GLY A 414 -0.72 6.28 -19.86
C GLY A 414 -0.70 5.41 -21.12
N ARG A 415 -1.87 5.09 -21.70
CA ARG A 415 -1.97 4.25 -22.91
C ARG A 415 -1.27 4.92 -24.10
N PRO A 416 -0.48 4.17 -24.88
CA PRO A 416 0.16 4.71 -26.07
C PRO A 416 -0.88 4.96 -27.16
N TYR A 417 -0.75 6.08 -27.87
CA TYR A 417 -1.55 6.39 -29.05
C TYR A 417 -0.74 7.20 -30.07
N GLN A 418 -0.99 6.97 -31.35
CA GLN A 418 -0.36 7.70 -32.46
C GLN A 418 -1.36 7.94 -33.60
N GLU A 419 -0.94 8.71 -34.61
CA GLU A 419 -1.72 8.92 -35.84
C GLU A 419 -2.08 7.59 -36.50
N GLY A 420 -3.35 7.42 -36.88
CA GLY A 420 -3.88 6.19 -37.47
C GLY A 420 -4.74 5.38 -36.50
N PHE A 421 -4.77 4.07 -36.72
CA PHE A 421 -5.62 3.12 -35.97
C PHE A 421 -4.92 2.65 -34.69
N ASN A 422 -5.60 2.85 -33.57
CA ASN A 422 -5.21 2.39 -32.23
C ASN A 422 -6.32 1.51 -31.68
N SER A 423 -5.99 0.50 -30.88
CA SER A 423 -7.00 -0.35 -30.25
C SER A 423 -6.63 -0.76 -28.83
N VAL A 424 -7.67 -1.01 -28.02
CA VAL A 424 -7.55 -1.53 -26.67
C VAL A 424 -8.62 -2.60 -26.48
N ASP A 425 -8.21 -3.81 -26.14
CA ASP A 425 -9.11 -4.93 -25.91
C ASP A 425 -8.82 -5.51 -24.53
N GLY A 426 -9.78 -5.45 -23.61
CA GLY A 426 -9.51 -5.74 -22.21
C GLY A 426 -10.66 -6.40 -21.47
N PHE A 427 -10.34 -6.85 -20.26
CA PHE A 427 -11.33 -7.34 -19.30
C PHE A 427 -10.94 -6.92 -17.88
N SER A 428 -11.94 -6.83 -17.01
CA SER A 428 -11.74 -6.74 -15.56
C SER A 428 -12.44 -7.88 -14.84
N ALA A 429 -11.81 -8.37 -13.78
CA ALA A 429 -12.37 -9.39 -12.91
C ALA A 429 -11.89 -9.19 -11.47
N TRP A 430 -12.70 -9.65 -10.52
CA TRP A 430 -12.36 -9.59 -9.11
C TRP A 430 -12.84 -10.84 -8.38
N ALA A 431 -12.21 -11.10 -7.24
CA ALA A 431 -12.66 -12.13 -6.31
C ALA A 431 -12.60 -11.60 -4.88
N THR A 432 -13.54 -12.02 -4.04
CA THR A 432 -13.57 -11.69 -2.62
C THR A 432 -13.81 -12.95 -1.80
N SER A 433 -13.20 -13.01 -0.62
CA SER A 433 -13.41 -14.13 0.33
C SER A 433 -13.12 -13.64 1.74
N GLY A 434 -14.17 -13.47 2.54
CA GLY A 434 -14.04 -12.89 3.88
C GLY A 434 -13.41 -11.50 3.81
N ARG A 435 -12.21 -11.37 4.38
CA ARG A 435 -11.43 -10.12 4.42
C ARG A 435 -10.64 -9.82 3.14
N TRP A 436 -10.49 -10.81 2.27
CA TRP A 436 -9.67 -10.72 1.07
C TRP A 436 -10.44 -10.17 -0.12
N ALA A 437 -9.77 -9.33 -0.90
CA ALA A 437 -10.20 -8.93 -2.24
C ALA A 437 -9.01 -9.04 -3.19
N SER A 438 -9.24 -9.51 -4.41
CA SER A 438 -8.30 -9.40 -5.51
C SER A 438 -9.00 -8.81 -6.72
N TYR A 439 -8.25 -8.07 -7.52
CA TYR A 439 -8.75 -7.41 -8.71
C TYR A 439 -7.69 -7.52 -9.80
N ILE A 440 -8.12 -7.74 -11.03
CA ILE A 440 -7.27 -7.74 -12.21
C ILE A 440 -8.00 -7.05 -13.36
N ARG A 441 -7.30 -6.14 -14.03
CA ARG A 441 -7.67 -5.52 -15.30
C ARG A 441 -6.49 -5.65 -16.26
N ALA A 442 -6.72 -6.39 -17.34
CA ALA A 442 -5.70 -6.68 -18.34
C ALA A 442 -6.20 -6.24 -19.72
N GLU A 443 -5.28 -5.75 -20.54
CA GLU A 443 -5.58 -5.23 -21.87
C GLU A 443 -4.51 -5.64 -22.88
N TYR A 444 -4.94 -6.00 -24.08
CA TYR A 444 -4.14 -5.86 -25.27
C TYR A 444 -4.24 -4.41 -25.77
N GLN A 445 -3.10 -3.81 -26.13
CA GLN A 445 -2.99 -2.43 -26.60
C GLN A 445 -2.21 -2.40 -27.92
N HIS A 446 -2.81 -1.72 -28.91
CA HIS A 446 -2.21 -1.44 -30.20
C HIS A 446 -2.09 0.07 -30.44
N SER A 447 -0.91 0.51 -30.87
CA SER A 447 -0.66 1.87 -31.37
C SER A 447 0.34 1.81 -32.54
N PRO A 448 0.15 2.58 -33.62
CA PRO A 448 1.06 2.57 -34.75
C PRO A 448 2.38 3.27 -34.40
N SER A 449 3.41 3.05 -35.23
CA SER A 449 4.67 3.79 -35.11
C SER A 449 4.50 5.24 -35.54
N ALA A 450 5.30 6.14 -34.97
CA ALA A 450 5.38 7.53 -35.41
C ALA A 450 6.83 7.99 -35.65
N PRO A 451 7.05 9.01 -36.50
CA PRO A 451 8.37 9.60 -36.68
C PRO A 451 8.97 10.12 -35.37
N ALA A 452 10.29 10.20 -35.32
CA ALA A 452 10.97 10.81 -34.19
C ALA A 452 10.58 12.29 -34.03
N GLN A 453 10.67 12.80 -32.81
CA GLN A 453 10.52 14.23 -32.55
C GLN A 453 11.53 15.06 -33.38
N PRO A 454 11.14 16.24 -33.89
CA PRO A 454 12.04 17.11 -34.64
C PRO A 454 13.22 17.55 -33.77
N LEU A 455 14.32 17.95 -34.42
CA LEU A 455 15.55 18.33 -33.74
C LEU A 455 15.34 19.47 -32.72
N SER A 456 14.55 20.47 -33.10
CA SER A 456 14.17 21.59 -32.24
C SER A 456 13.53 21.13 -30.93
N ALA A 457 12.57 20.19 -31.00
CA ALA A 457 11.92 19.65 -29.80
C ALA A 457 12.87 18.83 -28.95
N ARG A 458 13.71 17.97 -29.56
CA ARG A 458 14.71 17.18 -28.82
C ARG A 458 15.75 18.06 -28.13
N GLN A 459 16.17 19.17 -28.76
CA GLN A 459 17.08 20.15 -28.16
C GLN A 459 16.43 20.85 -26.97
N PHE A 460 15.17 21.23 -27.09
CA PHE A 460 14.42 21.83 -26.00
C PHE A 460 14.28 20.87 -24.81
N ILE A 461 13.78 19.65 -25.04
CA ILE A 461 13.65 18.62 -24.00
C ILE A 461 15.00 18.40 -23.31
N ALA A 462 16.09 18.22 -24.09
CA ALA A 462 17.42 18.04 -23.52
C ALA A 462 17.85 19.19 -22.60
N SER A 463 17.50 20.43 -22.96
CA SER A 463 17.79 21.62 -22.19
C SER A 463 16.97 21.70 -20.90
N VAL A 464 15.64 21.58 -20.99
CA VAL A 464 14.74 21.79 -19.84
C VAL A 464 14.74 20.64 -18.84
N ASP A 465 15.23 19.48 -19.26
CA ASP A 465 15.37 18.29 -18.41
C ASP A 465 16.80 18.10 -17.90
N GLY A 466 17.74 18.99 -18.26
CA GLY A 466 19.13 18.92 -17.84
C GLY A 466 19.87 17.68 -18.36
N LEU A 467 19.49 17.18 -19.54
CA LEU A 467 20.11 16.01 -20.16
C LEU A 467 21.48 16.37 -20.77
N PRO A 468 22.44 15.43 -20.80
CA PRO A 468 23.84 15.74 -21.12
C PRO A 468 24.07 15.99 -22.61
N VAL A 469 23.23 15.39 -23.46
CA VAL A 469 23.26 15.55 -24.92
C VAL A 469 21.83 15.49 -25.46
N VAL A 470 21.65 15.98 -26.69
CA VAL A 470 20.39 15.88 -27.40
C VAL A 470 20.08 14.40 -27.69
N PRO A 471 18.91 13.88 -27.31
CA PRO A 471 18.50 12.51 -27.64
C PRO A 471 18.59 12.26 -29.15
N SER A 472 18.93 11.03 -29.53
CA SER A 472 18.92 10.63 -30.95
C SER A 472 17.50 10.74 -31.53
N ALA A 473 17.41 10.89 -32.86
CA ALA A 473 16.13 10.92 -33.56
C ALA A 473 15.51 9.51 -33.65
N THR A 474 15.09 8.98 -32.51
CA THR A 474 14.49 7.65 -32.39
C THR A 474 13.00 7.71 -32.71
N PRO A 475 12.51 6.98 -33.73
CA PRO A 475 11.07 6.89 -34.01
C PRO A 475 10.32 6.21 -32.85
N PHE A 476 9.06 6.59 -32.66
CA PHE A 476 8.17 5.86 -31.77
C PHE A 476 7.86 4.50 -32.40
N ALA A 477 8.22 3.43 -31.71
CA ALA A 477 7.93 2.08 -32.17
C ALA A 477 6.41 1.81 -32.11
N ALA A 478 5.91 1.00 -33.06
CA ALA A 478 4.55 0.50 -32.97
C ALA A 478 4.42 -0.36 -31.70
N VAL A 479 3.36 -0.16 -30.94
CA VAL A 479 3.08 -0.89 -29.71
C VAL A 479 2.08 -1.99 -30.01
N ASN A 480 2.40 -3.21 -29.59
CA ASN A 480 1.51 -4.36 -29.58
C ASN A 480 1.83 -5.15 -28.31
N GLN A 481 1.08 -4.90 -27.24
CA GLN A 481 1.43 -5.45 -25.93
C GLN A 481 0.20 -5.89 -25.15
N VAL A 482 0.39 -6.89 -24.28
CA VAL A 482 -0.55 -7.18 -23.21
C VAL A 482 -0.04 -6.54 -21.95
N ARG A 483 -0.90 -5.78 -21.29
CA ARG A 483 -0.56 -4.97 -20.13
C ARG A 483 -1.59 -5.14 -19.02
N LEU A 484 -1.11 -5.20 -17.79
CA LEU A 484 -1.93 -5.04 -16.61
C LEU A 484 -2.08 -3.54 -16.31
N LEU A 485 -3.32 -3.11 -16.08
CA LEU A 485 -3.63 -1.79 -15.58
C LEU A 485 -3.69 -1.85 -14.05
N ASP A 486 -4.85 -2.16 -13.49
CA ASP A 486 -4.98 -2.43 -12.05
C ASP A 486 -4.90 -3.93 -11.81
N ALA A 487 -3.96 -4.37 -10.98
CA ALA A 487 -3.78 -5.77 -10.61
C ALA A 487 -3.25 -5.85 -9.18
N TYR A 488 -4.11 -6.16 -8.22
CA TYR A 488 -3.75 -6.11 -6.80
C TYR A 488 -4.50 -7.14 -5.96
N ALA A 489 -3.95 -7.42 -4.79
CA ALA A 489 -4.62 -8.11 -3.69
C ALA A 489 -4.73 -7.18 -2.49
N GLY A 490 -5.83 -7.27 -1.76
CA GLY A 490 -6.13 -6.44 -0.61
C GLY A 490 -6.74 -7.25 0.54
N LEU A 491 -6.48 -6.78 1.75
CA LEU A 491 -6.99 -7.30 3.01
C LEU A 491 -7.69 -6.17 3.78
N THR A 492 -8.94 -6.38 4.16
CA THR A 492 -9.76 -5.40 4.88
C THR A 492 -9.93 -5.80 6.35
N PHE A 493 -9.74 -4.88 7.29
CA PHE A 493 -9.99 -5.07 8.72
C PHE A 493 -10.40 -3.73 9.36
N ASP A 494 -11.50 -3.71 10.11
CA ASP A 494 -12.04 -2.52 10.77
C ASP A 494 -12.05 -1.25 9.88
N ASN A 495 -12.59 -1.37 8.66
CA ASN A 495 -12.62 -0.34 7.62
C ASN A 495 -11.25 0.16 7.16
N TRP A 496 -10.15 -0.50 7.51
CA TRP A 496 -8.85 -0.32 6.87
C TRP A 496 -8.69 -1.34 5.77
N GLN A 497 -8.15 -0.92 4.63
CA GLN A 497 -7.74 -1.82 3.57
C GLN A 497 -6.25 -1.64 3.31
N VAL A 498 -5.51 -2.74 3.43
CA VAL A 498 -4.12 -2.85 3.03
C VAL A 498 -4.07 -3.61 1.71
N SER A 499 -3.39 -3.06 0.71
CA SER A 499 -3.36 -3.63 -0.64
C SER A 499 -1.99 -3.51 -1.27
N PHE A 500 -1.67 -4.46 -2.16
CA PHE A 500 -0.40 -4.49 -2.89
C PHE A 500 -0.62 -4.91 -4.35
N GLY A 501 0.01 -4.18 -5.26
CA GLY A 501 -0.02 -4.44 -6.70
C GLY A 501 -0.06 -3.16 -7.53
N GLN A 502 -0.31 -3.29 -8.83
CA GLN A 502 -0.52 -2.14 -9.72
C GLN A 502 -1.87 -1.51 -9.45
N GLN A 503 -1.86 -0.22 -9.10
CA GLN A 503 -3.06 0.51 -8.70
C GLN A 503 -3.03 1.94 -9.22
N SER A 504 -4.19 2.42 -9.65
CA SER A 504 -4.45 3.80 -10.05
C SER A 504 -5.01 4.60 -8.88
N LEU A 505 -4.68 5.89 -8.81
CA LEU A 505 -5.20 6.82 -7.80
C LEU A 505 -5.70 8.11 -8.45
N TRP A 506 -6.63 8.78 -7.75
CA TRP A 506 -7.13 10.09 -8.15
C TRP A 506 -7.34 10.95 -6.90
N TRP A 507 -6.45 11.93 -6.73
CA TRP A 507 -6.28 12.69 -5.49
C TRP A 507 -6.77 14.13 -5.57
N SER A 508 -8.00 14.36 -6.02
CA SER A 508 -8.66 15.67 -6.01
C SER A 508 -10.12 15.55 -6.47
N PRO A 509 -11.03 16.48 -6.09
CA PRO A 509 -12.35 16.58 -6.69
C PRO A 509 -12.34 17.06 -8.16
N MET A 510 -11.21 17.56 -8.67
CA MET A 510 -11.08 17.96 -10.08
C MET A 510 -11.32 16.78 -11.01
N GLN A 511 -12.07 16.96 -12.09
CA GLN A 511 -12.39 15.94 -13.10
C GLN A 511 -11.48 15.98 -14.32
N SER A 512 -10.93 17.17 -14.59
CA SER A 512 -9.97 17.40 -15.67
C SER A 512 -8.64 16.69 -15.44
N GLY A 513 -8.27 16.43 -14.19
CA GLY A 513 -7.03 15.77 -13.78
C GLY A 513 -6.42 16.46 -12.54
N PRO A 514 -6.29 15.75 -11.40
CA PRO A 514 -5.64 16.25 -10.19
C PRO A 514 -4.23 16.77 -10.46
N LEU A 515 -3.81 17.78 -9.71
CA LEU A 515 -2.43 18.27 -9.77
C LEU A 515 -1.43 17.25 -9.21
N MET A 516 -1.78 16.61 -8.08
CA MET A 516 -0.87 15.74 -7.35
C MET A 516 -0.84 14.31 -7.91
N PHE A 517 -1.99 13.65 -8.09
CA PHE A 517 -2.00 12.26 -8.58
C PHE A 517 -3.26 11.97 -9.38
N SER A 518 -3.08 11.64 -10.66
CA SER A 518 -4.13 11.25 -11.61
C SER A 518 -3.83 9.89 -12.27
N ASP A 519 -4.71 9.45 -13.15
CA ASP A 519 -4.50 8.31 -14.05
C ASP A 519 -3.98 8.75 -15.44
N ASN A 520 -3.38 9.94 -15.54
CA ASN A 520 -2.74 10.39 -16.77
C ASN A 520 -1.48 9.57 -17.11
N ALA A 521 -0.86 8.99 -16.08
CA ALA A 521 0.20 8.00 -16.21
C ALA A 521 -0.31 6.57 -16.00
N GLU A 522 0.56 5.61 -16.30
CA GLU A 522 0.28 4.20 -16.05
C GLU A 522 0.17 3.89 -14.55
N PRO A 523 -0.62 2.88 -14.15
CA PRO A 523 -0.78 2.51 -12.74
C PRO A 523 0.56 2.11 -12.09
N ILE A 524 0.78 2.58 -10.86
CA ILE A 524 2.04 2.35 -10.13
C ILE A 524 1.92 1.06 -9.33
N ASN A 525 2.97 0.23 -9.34
CA ASN A 525 3.06 -0.90 -8.43
C ASN A 525 3.34 -0.40 -7.01
N MET A 526 2.34 -0.49 -6.14
CA MET A 526 2.38 0.13 -4.81
C MET A 526 1.81 -0.76 -3.71
N PHE A 527 2.34 -0.55 -2.51
CA PHE A 527 1.70 -0.89 -1.25
C PHE A 527 0.84 0.29 -0.81
N ARG A 528 -0.44 0.06 -0.52
CA ARG A 528 -1.43 1.10 -0.17
C ARG A 528 -2.17 0.72 1.09
N ILE A 529 -2.30 1.68 2.00
CA ILE A 529 -3.13 1.61 3.20
C ILE A 529 -4.19 2.69 3.07
N SER A 530 -5.47 2.31 3.03
CA SER A 530 -6.57 3.26 2.90
C SER A 530 -7.61 3.01 3.99
N ARG A 531 -8.10 4.08 4.61
CA ARG A 531 -9.33 4.03 5.39
C ARG A 531 -10.50 4.03 4.41
N VAL A 532 -11.21 2.91 4.34
CA VAL A 532 -12.35 2.68 3.42
C VAL A 532 -13.51 3.62 3.77
N SER A 533 -13.96 3.57 5.02
CA SER A 533 -15.06 4.40 5.54
C SER A 533 -14.51 5.39 6.57
N PRO A 534 -14.90 6.67 6.53
CA PRO A 534 -14.34 7.70 7.41
C PRO A 534 -14.67 7.45 8.89
N PHE A 535 -13.83 7.97 9.79
CA PHE A 535 -14.05 7.91 11.25
C PHE A 535 -13.89 9.29 11.88
N LYS A 536 -14.34 9.47 13.13
CA LYS A 536 -14.11 10.73 13.86
C LYS A 536 -12.91 10.60 14.78
N LEU A 537 -12.05 11.63 14.79
CA LEU A 537 -10.94 11.71 15.73
C LEU A 537 -11.47 11.93 17.17
N PRO A 538 -10.82 11.36 18.19
CA PRO A 538 -11.25 11.49 19.57
C PRO A 538 -10.95 12.89 20.16
N GLY A 539 -11.64 13.21 21.25
CA GLY A 539 -11.38 14.41 22.04
C GLY A 539 -11.67 15.71 21.28
N ILE A 540 -10.79 16.70 21.44
CA ILE A 540 -10.96 18.01 20.79
C ILE A 540 -10.92 17.89 19.26
N LEU A 541 -10.18 16.95 18.69
CA LEU A 541 -10.05 16.83 17.22
C LEU A 541 -11.34 16.37 16.52
N GLY A 542 -12.37 15.94 17.27
CA GLY A 542 -13.67 15.57 16.71
C GLY A 542 -14.42 16.71 16.00
N TRP A 543 -14.04 17.99 16.24
CA TRP A 543 -14.64 19.13 15.53
C TRP A 543 -14.29 19.17 14.04
N LEU A 544 -13.22 18.47 13.61
CA LEU A 544 -12.86 18.32 12.20
C LEU A 544 -13.87 17.45 11.42
N GLY A 545 -14.77 16.77 12.12
CA GLY A 545 -15.80 15.90 11.53
C GLY A 545 -15.25 14.54 11.11
N PRO A 546 -15.93 13.84 10.18
CA PRO A 546 -15.41 12.63 9.58
C PRO A 546 -14.03 12.88 8.97
N PHE A 547 -13.13 11.91 9.14
CA PHE A 547 -11.74 11.94 8.73
C PHE A 547 -11.43 10.67 7.94
N ARG A 548 -10.70 10.84 6.82
CA ARG A 548 -10.23 9.76 5.96
C ARG A 548 -8.73 9.95 5.69
N VAL A 549 -8.02 8.84 5.60
CA VAL A 549 -6.57 8.82 5.36
C VAL A 549 -6.24 7.77 4.31
N GLU A 550 -5.29 8.12 3.44
CA GLU A 550 -4.72 7.23 2.45
C GLU A 550 -3.20 7.40 2.38
N LEU A 551 -2.49 6.29 2.47
CA LEU A 551 -1.03 6.21 2.43
C LEU A 551 -0.63 5.24 1.31
N PHE A 552 0.42 5.55 0.57
CA PHE A 552 1.00 4.59 -0.36
C PHE A 552 2.53 4.67 -0.43
N PHE A 553 3.13 3.57 -0.87
CA PHE A 553 4.55 3.46 -1.18
C PHE A 553 4.68 2.65 -2.47
N GLY A 554 5.10 3.29 -3.56
CA GLY A 554 5.13 2.74 -4.91
C GLY A 554 6.47 2.87 -5.61
N GLN A 555 6.73 1.99 -6.57
CA GLN A 555 7.92 2.02 -7.41
C GLN A 555 7.57 2.61 -8.78
N LEU A 556 8.31 3.66 -9.18
CA LEU A 556 8.17 4.26 -10.50
C LEU A 556 8.86 3.41 -11.57
N THR A 557 8.56 3.69 -12.83
CA THR A 557 9.13 3.01 -14.00
C THR A 557 9.58 4.02 -15.05
N GLY A 558 10.45 3.58 -15.98
CA GLY A 558 10.83 4.36 -17.15
C GLY A 558 11.88 5.46 -16.93
N HIS A 559 12.41 5.63 -15.71
CA HIS A 559 13.49 6.59 -15.47
C HIS A 559 14.80 6.04 -16.05
N GLU A 560 15.46 6.85 -16.88
CA GLU A 560 16.73 6.51 -17.55
C GLU A 560 17.93 7.19 -16.92
N PHE A 561 17.71 8.33 -16.24
CA PHE A 561 18.77 9.16 -15.67
C PHE A 561 18.48 9.52 -14.21
N VAL A 562 19.55 9.64 -13.43
CA VAL A 562 19.53 10.20 -12.07
C VAL A 562 20.88 10.85 -11.81
N ARG A 563 20.89 12.03 -11.20
CA ARG A 563 22.13 12.62 -10.68
C ARG A 563 22.48 11.99 -9.36
N ASP A 564 23.77 11.85 -9.10
CA ASP A 564 24.32 11.44 -7.82
C ASP A 564 25.40 12.41 -7.38
N ASP A 565 25.47 12.66 -6.08
CA ASP A 565 26.40 13.65 -5.52
C ASP A 565 27.87 13.22 -5.68
N THR A 566 28.11 11.91 -5.80
CA THR A 566 29.45 11.34 -5.95
C THR A 566 29.74 10.93 -7.39
N ALA A 567 28.78 10.28 -8.05
CA ALA A 567 28.96 9.74 -9.39
C ALA A 567 28.57 10.71 -10.52
N GLY A 568 27.99 11.88 -10.19
CA GLY A 568 27.45 12.80 -11.19
C GLY A 568 26.21 12.23 -11.88
N LEU A 569 25.99 12.55 -13.15
CA LEU A 569 24.87 12.00 -13.89
C LEU A 569 25.09 10.53 -14.22
N VAL A 570 24.17 9.66 -13.79
CA VAL A 570 24.15 8.23 -14.08
C VAL A 570 22.96 7.92 -14.96
N GLY A 571 23.17 7.24 -16.08
CA GLY A 571 22.10 6.85 -16.98
C GLY A 571 22.53 6.73 -18.43
N GLN A 572 21.65 6.19 -19.26
CA GLN A 572 21.84 6.08 -20.70
C GLN A 572 20.48 6.14 -21.41
N PHE A 573 20.42 6.86 -22.53
CA PHE A 573 19.21 6.93 -23.35
C PHE A 573 18.73 5.56 -23.81
N GLY A 574 17.41 5.33 -23.70
CA GLY A 574 16.76 4.08 -24.08
C GLY A 574 17.00 2.92 -23.11
N VAL A 575 17.65 3.17 -21.96
CA VAL A 575 17.96 2.15 -20.96
C VAL A 575 17.47 2.62 -19.59
N ALA A 576 16.40 2.01 -19.12
CA ALA A 576 15.89 2.26 -17.78
C ALA A 576 16.95 1.94 -16.71
N LEU A 577 17.01 2.76 -15.65
CA LEU A 577 17.87 2.53 -14.49
C LEU A 577 17.57 1.14 -13.88
N THR A 578 18.63 0.41 -13.52
CA THR A 578 18.52 -0.90 -12.85
C THR A 578 17.73 -0.81 -11.54
N ARG A 579 17.80 0.33 -10.86
CA ARG A 579 16.98 0.65 -9.69
C ARG A 579 16.17 1.89 -10.03
N GLN A 580 14.86 1.72 -10.15
CA GLN A 580 13.95 2.84 -10.34
C GLN A 580 13.72 3.60 -9.02
N PRO A 581 13.43 4.92 -9.08
CA PRO A 581 12.98 5.68 -7.92
C PRO A 581 11.69 5.14 -7.32
N VAL A 582 11.43 5.52 -6.08
CA VAL A 582 10.18 5.21 -5.37
C VAL A 582 9.45 6.50 -5.03
N LEU A 583 8.13 6.42 -5.02
CA LEU A 583 7.20 7.48 -4.66
C LEU A 583 6.42 7.02 -3.44
N HIS A 584 6.42 7.81 -2.37
CA HIS A 584 5.42 7.65 -1.31
C HIS A 584 4.49 8.86 -1.27
N GLY A 585 3.31 8.66 -0.69
CA GLY A 585 2.37 9.74 -0.52
C GLY A 585 1.40 9.52 0.63
N GLU A 586 1.01 10.63 1.23
CA GLU A 586 0.15 10.74 2.38
C GLU A 586 -0.98 11.71 2.04
N LYS A 587 -2.23 11.29 2.17
CA LYS A 587 -3.39 12.17 2.01
C LYS A 587 -4.31 12.07 3.21
N LEU A 588 -4.60 13.21 3.82
CA LEU A 588 -5.52 13.35 4.94
C LEU A 588 -6.67 14.25 4.49
N SER A 589 -7.92 13.80 4.66
CA SER A 589 -9.10 14.61 4.35
C SER A 589 -10.09 14.59 5.50
N PHE A 590 -10.77 15.71 5.69
CA PHE A 590 -11.76 15.88 6.72
C PHE A 590 -12.96 16.69 6.24
N LYS A 591 -14.12 16.44 6.86
CA LYS A 591 -15.39 17.13 6.56
C LYS A 591 -15.96 17.78 7.82
N PRO A 592 -15.56 19.03 8.15
CA PRO A 592 -16.07 19.73 9.33
C PRO A 592 -17.58 19.96 9.26
N THR A 593 -18.12 20.02 8.03
CA THR A 593 -19.56 20.03 7.77
C THR A 593 -19.88 19.10 6.60
N PRO A 594 -21.13 18.64 6.44
CA PRO A 594 -21.57 17.94 5.23
C PRO A 594 -21.26 18.64 3.92
N ASN A 595 -21.14 19.97 3.95
CA ASN A 595 -21.01 20.81 2.75
C ASN A 595 -19.57 21.18 2.42
N PHE A 596 -18.60 20.88 3.29
CA PHE A 596 -17.21 21.29 3.12
C PHE A 596 -16.28 20.10 3.37
N GLU A 597 -15.54 19.72 2.34
CA GLU A 597 -14.42 18.79 2.39
C GLU A 597 -13.12 19.57 2.19
N PHE A 598 -12.10 19.23 2.98
CA PHE A 598 -10.77 19.78 2.83
C PHE A 598 -9.74 18.67 3.05
N SER A 599 -8.70 18.68 2.23
CA SER A 599 -7.62 17.72 2.31
C SER A 599 -6.26 18.41 2.27
N VAL A 600 -5.31 17.77 2.95
CA VAL A 600 -3.87 18.02 2.79
C VAL A 600 -3.25 16.75 2.25
N ASN A 601 -2.29 16.90 1.35
CA ASN A 601 -1.57 15.77 0.79
C ASN A 601 -0.09 16.10 0.60
N GLU A 602 0.73 15.07 0.64
CA GLU A 602 2.16 15.15 0.37
C GLU A 602 2.56 13.95 -0.49
N THR A 603 3.52 14.16 -1.40
CA THR A 603 4.18 13.07 -2.08
C THR A 603 5.67 13.35 -2.21
N THR A 604 6.50 12.31 -2.11
CA THR A 604 7.96 12.46 -2.20
C THR A 604 8.56 11.37 -3.05
N VAL A 605 9.32 11.77 -4.08
CA VAL A 605 10.15 10.87 -4.89
C VAL A 605 11.54 10.79 -4.27
N PHE A 606 12.05 9.58 -4.07
CA PHE A 606 13.40 9.39 -3.55
C PHE A 606 14.03 8.06 -4.03
N ALA A 607 15.33 7.90 -3.76
CA ALA A 607 16.13 6.75 -4.17
C ALA A 607 16.21 6.53 -5.70
N GLY A 608 16.77 5.40 -6.14
CA GLY A 608 16.98 5.09 -7.57
C GLY A 608 18.44 5.25 -8.02
N GLY A 609 18.78 4.56 -9.10
CA GLY A 609 20.15 4.40 -9.61
C GLY A 609 21.14 4.04 -8.50
N PRO A 610 22.18 4.85 -8.24
CA PRO A 610 23.14 4.58 -7.17
C PRO A 610 22.52 4.69 -5.78
N THR A 611 21.55 5.60 -5.55
CA THR A 611 20.93 5.85 -4.25
C THR A 611 20.15 4.63 -3.74
N PRO A 612 20.53 4.07 -2.58
CA PRO A 612 19.87 2.89 -2.03
C PRO A 612 18.51 3.24 -1.42
N LEU A 613 17.54 2.35 -1.60
CA LEU A 613 16.36 2.28 -0.74
C LEU A 613 16.77 1.61 0.58
N ASN A 614 16.86 2.38 1.66
CA ASN A 614 17.16 1.90 3.00
C ASN A 614 16.40 2.74 4.04
N GLY A 615 16.34 2.26 5.29
CA GLY A 615 15.58 2.94 6.34
C GLY A 615 16.04 4.37 6.66
N HIS A 616 17.32 4.69 6.41
CA HIS A 616 17.84 6.05 6.59
C HIS A 616 17.31 7.02 5.53
N ASN A 617 17.37 6.62 4.27
CA ASN A 617 16.86 7.43 3.16
C ASN A 617 15.33 7.51 3.17
N LEU A 618 14.65 6.44 3.59
CA LEU A 618 13.21 6.46 3.84
C LEU A 618 12.86 7.43 4.97
N LEU A 619 13.53 7.37 6.13
CA LEU A 619 13.23 8.31 7.21
C LEU A 619 13.54 9.77 6.82
N LYS A 620 14.57 9.98 6.00
CA LYS A 620 14.87 11.29 5.42
C LYS A 620 13.75 11.79 4.51
N SER A 621 13.08 10.92 3.75
CA SER A 621 11.99 11.33 2.86
C SER A 621 10.76 11.83 3.60
N TYR A 622 10.50 11.35 4.82
CA TYR A 622 9.39 11.84 5.66
C TYR A 622 9.72 13.07 6.52
N THR A 623 10.99 13.26 6.90
CA THR A 623 11.37 14.32 7.84
C THR A 623 11.74 15.63 7.16
N ARG A 624 11.91 15.63 5.84
CA ARG A 624 12.22 16.83 5.05
C ARG A 624 10.95 17.42 4.42
N LEU A 625 10.13 18.05 5.27
CA LEU A 625 8.95 18.83 4.88
C LEU A 625 9.33 20.23 4.34
N THR A 626 10.37 20.31 3.51
CA THR A 626 10.94 21.51 2.84
C THR A 626 11.87 22.43 3.65
N ALA A 627 13.01 22.79 3.01
CA ALA A 627 13.72 24.08 3.01
C ALA A 627 15.20 23.88 2.60
N GLY A 628 15.51 24.18 1.33
CA GLY A 628 16.87 24.41 0.84
C GLY A 628 17.43 23.30 -0.04
N GLY A 629 17.29 23.48 -1.36
CA GLY A 629 18.01 22.74 -2.40
C GLY A 629 19.53 22.93 -2.29
N ASN A 630 20.12 22.24 -1.32
CA ASN A 630 21.55 22.07 -1.22
C ASN A 630 21.96 20.89 -2.10
N GLN A 631 23.11 21.00 -2.79
CA GLN A 631 23.78 19.85 -3.36
C GLN A 631 23.85 18.72 -2.32
N GLY A 632 23.35 17.53 -2.64
CA GLY A 632 23.21 16.43 -1.68
C GLY A 632 21.79 16.04 -1.29
N ASP A 633 20.74 16.69 -1.81
CA ASP A 633 19.37 16.22 -1.60
C ASP A 633 19.08 14.95 -2.42
N ILE A 634 18.45 13.99 -1.77
CA ILE A 634 18.08 12.68 -2.33
C ILE A 634 16.55 12.52 -2.47
N THR A 635 15.81 13.57 -2.12
CA THR A 635 14.35 13.62 -2.03
C THR A 635 13.79 14.74 -2.91
N ASP A 636 12.57 14.55 -3.37
CA ASP A 636 11.81 15.50 -4.17
C ASP A 636 10.36 15.54 -3.64
N PRO A 637 10.14 16.27 -2.52
CA PRO A 637 8.84 16.39 -1.87
C PRO A 637 7.93 17.38 -2.59
N ARG A 638 6.62 17.19 -2.44
CA ARG A 638 5.55 18.06 -2.93
C ARG A 638 4.44 18.11 -1.90
N SER A 639 3.92 19.30 -1.64
CA SER A 639 2.80 19.50 -0.71
C SER A 639 1.58 20.03 -1.43
N GLY A 640 0.39 19.52 -1.12
CA GLY A 640 -0.85 19.88 -1.78
C GLY A 640 -2.03 20.07 -0.83
N VAL A 641 -3.02 20.81 -1.30
CA VAL A 641 -4.33 20.96 -0.65
C VAL A 641 -5.42 20.89 -1.69
N ASP A 642 -6.56 20.33 -1.30
CA ASP A 642 -7.76 20.33 -2.13
C ASP A 642 -8.99 20.53 -1.25
N PHE A 643 -10.06 21.04 -1.86
CA PHE A 643 -11.32 21.25 -1.14
C PHE A 643 -12.52 21.12 -2.06
N SER A 644 -13.69 20.87 -1.46
CA SER A 644 -14.99 20.91 -2.13
C SER A 644 -16.01 21.59 -1.22
N TYR A 645 -16.81 22.50 -1.79
CA TYR A 645 -17.75 23.32 -1.05
C TYR A 645 -19.09 23.48 -1.78
N ARG A 646 -20.18 22.99 -1.17
CA ARG A 646 -21.56 23.23 -1.62
C ARG A 646 -22.00 24.63 -1.21
N ILE A 647 -22.27 25.50 -2.19
CA ILE A 647 -22.47 26.93 -1.96
C ILE A 647 -23.74 27.20 -1.13
N PRO A 648 -23.67 27.95 -0.01
CA PRO A 648 -24.85 28.32 0.78
C PRO A 648 -25.94 28.99 -0.07
N GLY A 649 -27.21 28.62 0.17
CA GLY A 649 -28.34 29.08 -0.65
C GLY A 649 -28.47 28.37 -2.01
N LEU A 650 -27.41 27.72 -2.51
CA LEU A 650 -27.35 26.98 -3.78
C LEU A 650 -26.87 25.54 -3.60
N ARG A 651 -26.97 24.97 -2.39
CA ARG A 651 -26.36 23.67 -2.03
C ARG A 651 -26.82 22.47 -2.86
N LYS A 652 -27.96 22.60 -3.55
CA LYS A 652 -28.55 21.59 -4.45
C LYS A 652 -28.24 21.84 -5.94
N TRP A 653 -27.51 22.92 -6.23
CA TRP A 653 -27.35 23.48 -7.58
C TRP A 653 -25.91 23.81 -7.93
N LEU A 654 -25.05 24.08 -6.96
CA LEU A 654 -23.70 24.55 -7.22
C LEU A 654 -22.69 24.06 -6.17
N THR A 655 -21.66 23.39 -6.66
CA THR A 655 -20.47 23.00 -5.90
C THR A 655 -19.25 23.72 -6.49
N PHE A 656 -18.46 24.36 -5.63
CA PHE A 656 -17.17 24.95 -5.95
C PHE A 656 -16.06 24.10 -5.32
N TYR A 657 -15.02 23.80 -6.06
CA TYR A 657 -13.92 22.97 -5.61
C TYR A 657 -12.60 23.45 -6.20
N GLY A 658 -11.49 23.04 -5.60
CA GLY A 658 -10.17 23.43 -6.06
C GLY A 658 -9.08 22.49 -5.56
N ASP A 659 -7.93 22.62 -6.20
CA ASP A 659 -6.74 21.82 -6.00
C ASP A 659 -5.52 22.73 -6.16
N ALA A 660 -4.54 22.61 -5.28
CA ALA A 660 -3.30 23.36 -5.37
C ALA A 660 -2.14 22.52 -4.84
N PHE A 661 -0.96 22.68 -5.44
CA PHE A 661 0.25 22.09 -4.90
C PHE A 661 1.49 22.97 -5.13
N THR A 662 2.49 22.73 -4.29
CA THR A 662 3.82 23.32 -4.34
C THR A 662 4.88 22.23 -4.44
N GLU A 663 6.01 22.55 -5.08
CA GLU A 663 7.20 21.70 -5.10
C GLU A 663 7.92 21.79 -3.75
N ASP A 664 8.74 22.83 -3.55
CA ASP A 664 9.66 22.96 -2.42
C ASP A 664 9.10 23.74 -1.23
N GLU A 665 7.80 23.97 -1.18
CA GLU A 665 7.16 24.77 -0.13
C GLU A 665 6.26 23.89 0.73
N PRO A 666 6.16 24.16 2.05
CA PRO A 666 5.48 23.26 2.99
C PRO A 666 3.96 23.25 2.82
N SER A 667 3.40 24.26 2.15
CA SER A 667 1.97 24.29 1.84
C SER A 667 1.64 25.34 0.78
N PRO A 668 0.77 25.03 -0.18
CA PRO A 668 0.23 26.01 -1.13
C PRO A 668 -0.60 27.12 -0.46
N LEU A 669 -1.17 26.89 0.73
CA LEU A 669 -1.91 27.94 1.46
C LEU A 669 -0.98 29.01 2.03
N ALA A 670 0.24 28.64 2.42
CA ALA A 670 1.24 29.57 2.94
C ALA A 670 1.99 30.28 1.79
N TYR A 671 2.11 29.63 0.63
CA TYR A 671 2.84 30.12 -0.53
C TYR A 671 2.00 30.11 -1.82
N PRO A 672 0.83 30.78 -1.84
CA PRO A 672 -0.10 30.71 -2.97
C PRO A 672 0.50 31.27 -4.27
N ARG A 673 1.46 32.21 -4.17
CA ARG A 673 2.16 32.77 -5.33
C ARG A 673 3.16 31.80 -5.97
N LYS A 674 3.59 30.76 -5.24
CA LYS A 674 4.52 29.72 -5.70
C LYS A 674 3.83 28.38 -5.94
N SER A 675 2.51 28.40 -6.10
CA SER A 675 1.70 27.18 -6.21
C SER A 675 1.14 27.02 -7.61
N ALA A 676 1.04 25.78 -8.08
CA ALA A 676 0.11 25.42 -9.13
C ALA A 676 -1.30 25.38 -8.53
N ILE A 677 -2.29 25.90 -9.26
CA ILE A 677 -3.66 26.02 -8.76
C ILE A 677 -4.64 25.64 -9.87
N GLN A 678 -5.64 24.85 -9.52
CA GLN A 678 -6.83 24.61 -10.33
C GLN A 678 -8.10 24.83 -9.52
N GLY A 679 -9.19 25.22 -10.19
CA GLY A 679 -10.50 25.40 -9.60
C GLY A 679 -11.61 24.95 -10.54
N GLY A 680 -12.76 24.61 -9.97
CA GLY A 680 -13.90 24.11 -10.71
C GLY A 680 -15.25 24.48 -10.11
N LEU A 681 -16.25 24.59 -10.99
CA LEU A 681 -17.66 24.74 -10.66
C LEU A 681 -18.44 23.58 -11.27
N TYR A 682 -19.31 22.97 -10.49
CA TYR A 682 -20.22 21.93 -10.95
C TYR A 682 -21.67 22.25 -10.60
N MET A 683 -22.51 22.26 -11.63
CA MET A 683 -23.95 22.37 -11.54
C MET A 683 -24.59 21.04 -11.99
N PRO A 684 -25.10 20.20 -11.07
CA PRO A 684 -25.64 18.88 -11.40
C PRO A 684 -26.96 18.93 -12.20
N GLN A 685 -27.58 20.11 -12.24
CA GLN A 685 -28.80 20.43 -12.96
C GLN A 685 -28.86 21.94 -13.24
N ILE A 686 -29.34 22.32 -14.42
CA ILE A 686 -29.61 23.72 -14.77
C ILE A 686 -31.08 24.05 -14.42
N PRO A 687 -31.37 25.21 -13.81
CA PRO A 687 -32.74 25.63 -13.53
C PRO A 687 -33.62 25.57 -14.78
N GLY A 688 -34.75 24.86 -14.69
CA GLY A 688 -35.66 24.62 -15.81
C GLY A 688 -35.28 23.46 -16.76
N ILE A 689 -34.07 22.91 -16.65
CA ILE A 689 -33.58 21.78 -17.45
C ILE A 689 -32.87 20.77 -16.53
N PRO A 690 -33.62 19.97 -15.73
CA PRO A 690 -33.03 19.11 -14.68
C PRO A 690 -32.12 18.00 -15.22
N LYS A 691 -32.22 17.69 -16.51
CA LYS A 691 -31.40 16.70 -17.21
C LYS A 691 -30.06 17.24 -17.74
N LEU A 692 -29.83 18.54 -17.65
CA LEU A 692 -28.61 19.18 -18.15
C LEU A 692 -27.70 19.53 -16.98
N ASP A 693 -26.47 19.02 -16.99
CA ASP A 693 -25.41 19.48 -16.09
C ASP A 693 -24.40 20.37 -16.81
N LEU A 694 -23.66 21.15 -16.02
CA LEU A 694 -22.58 22.00 -16.49
C LEU A 694 -21.39 21.89 -15.52
N ARG A 695 -20.21 21.72 -16.08
CA ARG A 695 -18.94 21.73 -15.34
C ARG A 695 -17.95 22.65 -16.05
N LEU A 696 -17.30 23.50 -15.28
CA LEU A 696 -16.22 24.38 -15.71
C LEU A 696 -15.04 24.16 -14.79
N GLU A 697 -13.88 23.86 -15.35
CA GLU A 697 -12.63 23.72 -14.62
C GLU A 697 -11.52 24.50 -15.32
N GLY A 698 -10.55 25.00 -14.56
CA GLY A 698 -9.38 25.66 -15.13
C GLY A 698 -8.31 25.94 -14.09
N GLY A 699 -7.11 26.26 -14.56
CA GLY A 699 -5.98 26.49 -13.67
C GLY A 699 -4.68 26.82 -14.39
N THR A 700 -3.60 26.84 -13.60
CA THR A 700 -2.26 27.19 -14.05
C THR A 700 -1.18 26.45 -13.27
N THR A 701 -0.13 26.03 -13.98
CA THR A 701 1.19 25.62 -13.50
C THR A 701 2.27 26.64 -13.93
N ALA A 702 1.84 27.86 -14.31
CA ALA A 702 2.66 29.02 -14.62
C ALA A 702 2.20 30.22 -13.76
N PRO A 703 2.53 30.26 -12.46
CA PRO A 703 2.13 31.34 -11.57
C PRO A 703 2.81 32.67 -11.97
N VAL A 704 1.99 33.71 -12.16
CA VAL A 704 2.42 35.03 -12.67
C VAL A 704 3.41 35.74 -11.73
N ASP A 705 3.28 35.52 -10.42
CA ASP A 705 4.09 36.18 -9.38
C ASP A 705 5.26 35.29 -8.89
N PHE A 706 5.77 34.37 -9.73
CA PHE A 706 6.93 33.54 -9.44
C PHE A 706 7.92 33.53 -10.61
N PRO A 707 8.63 34.64 -10.85
CA PRO A 707 9.44 34.85 -12.05
C PRO A 707 10.64 33.89 -12.15
N GLU A 708 11.07 33.25 -11.06
CA GLU A 708 12.13 32.23 -11.12
C GLU A 708 11.61 30.86 -11.60
N CYS A 709 10.29 30.66 -11.69
CA CYS A 709 9.66 29.39 -12.06
C CYS A 709 9.09 29.41 -13.48
N HIS A 710 9.94 29.14 -14.46
CA HIS A 710 9.52 28.91 -15.84
C HIS A 710 9.40 27.40 -16.10
N GLY A 711 8.23 26.82 -15.79
CA GLY A 711 8.00 25.37 -15.94
C GLY A 711 8.73 24.50 -14.90
N CYS A 712 8.82 25.01 -13.66
CA CYS A 712 9.51 24.36 -12.54
C CYS A 712 8.66 23.30 -11.79
N PHE A 713 7.37 23.19 -12.08
CA PHE A 713 6.56 22.09 -11.55
C PHE A 713 6.91 20.77 -12.24
N TYR A 714 6.75 19.65 -11.53
CA TYR A 714 7.02 18.27 -11.96
C TYR A 714 8.47 17.97 -12.35
N THR A 715 9.41 18.84 -12.00
CA THR A 715 10.84 18.67 -12.31
C THR A 715 11.68 18.67 -11.05
N ASN A 716 12.85 18.03 -11.13
CA ASN A 716 13.82 18.00 -10.05
C ASN A 716 15.23 17.78 -10.62
N ASP A 717 16.23 18.46 -10.07
CA ASP A 717 17.62 18.34 -10.52
C ASP A 717 18.19 16.93 -10.33
N ARG A 718 17.74 16.18 -9.32
CA ARG A 718 18.14 14.80 -9.02
C ARG A 718 17.66 13.83 -10.09
N TYR A 719 16.49 14.05 -10.69
CA TYR A 719 15.89 13.15 -11.68
C TYR A 719 15.73 13.86 -13.03
N PRO A 720 16.83 14.05 -13.78
CA PRO A 720 16.77 14.54 -15.16
C PRO A 720 15.81 13.72 -16.02
N GLY A 721 15.01 14.40 -16.84
CA GLY A 721 13.94 13.79 -17.63
C GLY A 721 12.56 13.86 -16.97
N GLY A 722 12.47 14.38 -15.75
CA GLY A 722 11.22 14.56 -14.99
C GLY A 722 11.12 13.56 -13.83
N SER A 723 11.03 14.08 -12.61
CA SER A 723 10.93 13.25 -11.40
C SER A 723 9.54 12.68 -11.16
N TYR A 724 8.51 13.34 -11.70
CA TYR A 724 7.11 13.02 -11.44
C TYR A 724 6.42 12.29 -12.62
N LEU A 725 7.21 11.44 -13.28
CA LEU A 725 6.78 10.62 -14.40
C LEU A 725 6.67 9.15 -13.99
N ASN A 726 5.77 8.41 -14.64
CA ASN A 726 5.72 6.95 -14.57
C ASN A 726 5.53 6.38 -15.97
N GLY A 727 6.44 5.50 -16.40
CA GLY A 727 6.47 5.00 -17.78
C GLY A 727 6.61 6.10 -18.84
N GLY A 728 7.24 7.23 -18.48
CA GLY A 728 7.39 8.40 -19.34
C GLY A 728 6.17 9.32 -19.42
N ASN A 729 5.07 9.00 -18.73
CA ASN A 729 3.87 9.84 -18.66
C ASN A 729 3.80 10.60 -17.34
N LEU A 730 3.26 11.81 -17.37
CA LEU A 730 3.11 12.65 -16.18
C LEU A 730 2.03 12.09 -15.25
N ILE A 731 2.37 11.88 -13.96
CA ILE A 731 1.44 11.39 -12.93
C ILE A 731 0.40 12.47 -12.57
N GLY A 732 0.82 13.75 -12.59
CA GLY A 732 -0.01 14.91 -12.29
C GLY A 732 -0.96 15.31 -13.42
N SER A 733 -1.27 16.60 -13.48
CA SER A 733 -2.34 17.14 -14.31
C SER A 733 -2.01 17.23 -15.80
N TRP A 734 -3.06 17.15 -16.63
CA TRP A 734 -3.07 17.48 -18.06
C TRP A 734 -2.50 18.86 -18.42
N LEU A 735 -2.45 19.80 -17.48
CA LEU A 735 -1.86 21.13 -17.70
C LEU A 735 -0.38 21.05 -18.07
N GLY A 736 0.34 20.05 -17.57
CA GLY A 736 1.78 19.90 -17.82
C GLY A 736 2.61 21.01 -17.19
N ARG A 737 3.85 21.20 -17.68
CA ARG A 737 4.78 22.23 -17.22
C ARG A 737 4.49 23.58 -17.86
N GLY A 738 4.44 24.64 -17.06
CA GLY A 738 4.24 26.01 -17.55
C GLY A 738 2.92 26.20 -18.30
N GLY A 739 1.91 25.40 -17.99
CA GLY A 739 0.63 25.35 -18.67
C GLY A 739 -0.46 26.12 -17.95
N GLN A 740 -1.39 26.66 -18.70
CA GLN A 740 -2.63 27.27 -18.21
C GLN A 740 -3.77 26.86 -19.14
N GLY A 741 -4.98 26.74 -18.61
CA GLY A 741 -6.11 26.36 -19.46
C GLY A 741 -7.40 26.12 -18.72
N GLU A 742 -8.41 25.78 -19.51
CA GLU A 742 -9.78 25.55 -19.08
C GLU A 742 -10.41 24.37 -19.80
N ARG A 743 -11.34 23.71 -19.11
CA ARG A 743 -12.19 22.66 -19.64
C ARG A 743 -13.64 22.93 -19.28
N VAL A 744 -14.52 22.72 -20.25
CA VAL A 744 -15.97 22.87 -20.08
C VAL A 744 -16.65 21.59 -20.54
N TRP A 745 -17.54 21.08 -19.71
CA TRP A 745 -18.44 19.99 -20.07
C TRP A 745 -19.87 20.40 -19.86
N SER A 746 -20.72 20.04 -20.82
CA SER A 746 -22.17 20.10 -20.62
C SER A 746 -22.77 18.75 -21.01
N THR A 747 -23.37 18.08 -20.02
CA THR A 747 -23.91 16.73 -20.20
C THR A 747 -25.43 16.77 -20.17
N TYR A 748 -26.06 16.28 -21.23
CA TYR A 748 -27.48 16.01 -21.25
C TYR A 748 -27.76 14.53 -20.98
N TRP A 749 -28.46 14.27 -19.88
CA TRP A 749 -28.82 12.92 -19.43
C TRP A 749 -30.16 12.51 -20.03
N LEU A 750 -30.13 11.63 -21.03
CA LEU A 750 -31.34 11.04 -21.62
C LEU A 750 -32.01 10.09 -20.61
N SER A 751 -31.18 9.30 -19.93
CA SER A 751 -31.51 8.45 -18.77
C SER A 751 -30.32 8.43 -17.80
N SER A 752 -30.41 7.67 -16.71
CA SER A 752 -29.32 7.51 -15.74
C SER A 752 -28.04 6.84 -16.32
N ARG A 753 -28.14 6.11 -17.45
CA ARG A 753 -27.00 5.52 -18.18
C ARG A 753 -26.73 6.16 -19.54
N ASN A 754 -27.73 6.79 -20.16
CA ASN A 754 -27.62 7.31 -21.51
C ASN A 754 -27.35 8.81 -21.48
N LYS A 755 -26.22 9.25 -22.00
CA LYS A 755 -25.84 10.66 -21.98
C LYS A 755 -25.14 11.11 -23.27
N ILE A 756 -25.30 12.40 -23.55
CA ILE A 756 -24.58 13.12 -24.59
C ILE A 756 -23.85 14.26 -23.88
N GLN A 757 -22.53 14.32 -24.05
CA GLN A 757 -21.69 15.32 -23.42
C GLN A 757 -20.95 16.14 -24.47
N PHE A 758 -21.11 17.45 -24.43
CA PHE A 758 -20.29 18.39 -25.17
C PHE A 758 -19.08 18.76 -24.34
N ARG A 759 -17.91 18.78 -24.97
CA ARG A 759 -16.64 19.14 -24.33
C ARG A 759 -15.93 20.23 -25.11
N PHE A 760 -15.30 21.12 -24.36
CA PHE A 760 -14.35 22.11 -24.86
C PHE A 760 -13.14 22.11 -23.95
N HIS A 761 -11.94 22.18 -24.53
CA HIS A 761 -10.71 22.27 -23.78
C HIS A 761 -9.73 23.20 -24.49
N HIS A 762 -9.15 24.11 -23.71
CA HIS A 762 -8.12 25.03 -24.13
C HIS A 762 -6.91 24.87 -23.22
N GLN A 763 -5.74 24.84 -23.81
CA GLN A 763 -4.46 24.83 -23.11
C GLN A 763 -3.52 25.83 -23.81
N LYS A 764 -2.75 26.55 -23.00
CA LYS A 764 -1.65 27.39 -23.43
C LYS A 764 -0.43 27.08 -22.58
N VAL A 765 0.71 26.87 -23.22
CA VAL A 765 2.01 26.74 -22.58
C VAL A 765 2.74 28.07 -22.70
N ASP A 766 3.29 28.55 -21.57
CA ASP A 766 3.92 29.85 -21.46
C ASP A 766 5.16 29.99 -22.37
N GLY A 767 5.36 31.19 -22.90
CA GLY A 767 6.47 31.53 -23.79
C GLY A 767 7.83 31.64 -23.09
N ASP A 768 7.82 31.90 -21.78
CA ASP A 768 9.02 31.96 -20.95
C ASP A 768 9.56 30.56 -20.63
N TYR A 769 8.68 29.55 -20.58
CA TYR A 769 9.08 28.15 -20.49
C TYR A 769 9.41 27.55 -21.87
N LEU A 770 8.47 27.62 -22.80
CA LEU A 770 8.58 27.03 -24.12
C LEU A 770 8.80 28.14 -25.16
N PRO A 771 9.91 28.18 -25.91
CA PRO A 771 10.14 29.22 -26.90
C PRO A 771 8.99 29.35 -27.90
N HIS A 772 8.45 30.56 -28.03
CA HIS A 772 7.24 30.90 -28.81
C HIS A 772 5.91 30.34 -28.29
N GLY A 773 5.92 29.71 -27.12
CA GLY A 773 4.76 29.12 -26.45
C GLY A 773 4.14 27.97 -27.23
N GLY A 774 3.02 27.48 -26.69
CA GLY A 774 2.22 26.43 -27.32
C GLY A 774 0.74 26.65 -27.04
N THR A 775 -0.13 26.22 -27.96
CA THR A 775 -1.58 26.24 -27.72
C THR A 775 -2.23 24.97 -28.24
N LEU A 776 -3.22 24.46 -27.52
CA LEU A 776 -4.08 23.35 -27.90
C LEU A 776 -5.52 23.78 -27.66
N ASN A 777 -6.37 23.60 -28.66
CA ASN A 777 -7.82 23.77 -28.55
C ASN A 777 -8.48 22.49 -29.02
N ASP A 778 -9.30 21.89 -28.17
CA ASP A 778 -10.17 20.78 -28.53
C ASP A 778 -11.64 21.15 -28.37
N GLY A 779 -12.47 20.58 -29.25
CA GLY A 779 -13.91 20.58 -29.10
C GLY A 779 -14.45 19.23 -29.54
N GLY A 780 -15.41 18.67 -28.81
CA GLY A 780 -15.88 17.33 -29.08
C GLY A 780 -17.22 16.97 -28.47
N VAL A 781 -17.67 15.77 -28.79
CA VAL A 781 -18.89 15.16 -28.27
C VAL A 781 -18.57 13.74 -27.82
N ASN A 782 -18.96 13.41 -26.60
CA ASN A 782 -18.96 12.05 -26.06
C ASN A 782 -20.40 11.56 -25.96
N VAL A 783 -20.61 10.28 -26.26
CA VAL A 783 -21.90 9.61 -26.13
C VAL A 783 -21.71 8.31 -25.38
N ASP A 784 -22.61 8.02 -24.45
CA ASP A 784 -22.68 6.75 -23.74
C ASP A 784 -24.11 6.25 -23.82
N PHE A 785 -24.30 5.04 -24.34
CA PHE A 785 -25.61 4.43 -24.51
C PHE A 785 -25.60 2.98 -24.06
N GLN A 786 -26.43 2.67 -23.07
CA GLN A 786 -26.77 1.31 -22.71
C GLN A 786 -27.79 0.77 -23.73
N VAL A 787 -27.30 -0.04 -24.68
CA VAL A 787 -28.11 -0.62 -25.76
C VAL A 787 -28.83 -1.90 -25.32
N ARG A 788 -28.29 -2.58 -24.31
CA ARG A 788 -28.90 -3.70 -23.56
C ARG A 788 -28.51 -3.57 -22.09
N PRO A 789 -29.22 -4.21 -21.14
CA PRO A 789 -28.88 -4.12 -19.72
C PRO A 789 -27.41 -4.43 -19.40
N ASP A 790 -26.82 -5.34 -20.16
CA ASP A 790 -25.46 -5.87 -20.05
C ASP A 790 -24.49 -5.29 -21.11
N VAL A 791 -24.93 -4.42 -22.03
CA VAL A 791 -24.08 -3.89 -23.11
C VAL A 791 -24.17 -2.37 -23.20
N THR A 792 -23.02 -1.72 -23.08
CA THR A 792 -22.84 -0.28 -23.31
C THR A 792 -22.03 -0.04 -24.58
N VAL A 793 -22.48 0.92 -25.38
CA VAL A 793 -21.72 1.50 -26.48
C VAL A 793 -21.36 2.93 -26.09
N SER A 794 -20.06 3.20 -26.04
CA SER A 794 -19.51 4.52 -25.79
C SER A 794 -18.77 4.99 -27.03
N GLY A 795 -18.86 6.27 -27.36
CA GLY A 795 -18.14 6.83 -28.48
C GLY A 795 -17.77 8.28 -28.23
N PHE A 796 -16.69 8.75 -28.84
CA PHE A 796 -16.42 10.18 -28.88
C PHE A 796 -15.81 10.60 -30.21
N VAL A 797 -16.08 11.85 -30.56
CA VAL A 797 -15.41 12.55 -31.65
C VAL A 797 -14.89 13.86 -31.08
N GLN A 798 -13.61 14.13 -31.27
CA GLN A 798 -13.00 15.42 -30.94
C GLN A 798 -12.22 15.94 -32.15
N TYR A 799 -12.32 17.25 -32.35
CA TYR A 799 -11.47 18.00 -33.26
C TYR A 799 -10.46 18.76 -32.44
N VAL A 800 -9.17 18.49 -32.69
CA VAL A 800 -8.06 19.13 -31.98
C VAL A 800 -7.32 20.03 -32.97
N LYS A 801 -7.02 21.24 -32.53
CA LYS A 801 -6.18 22.20 -33.23
C LYS A 801 -5.07 22.65 -32.30
N TRP A 802 -3.82 22.40 -32.67
CA TRP A 802 -2.68 22.76 -31.86
C TRP A 802 -1.63 23.55 -32.65
N ASN A 803 -0.95 24.45 -31.97
CA ASN A 803 0.12 25.27 -32.54
C ASN A 803 1.30 25.30 -31.56
N TYR A 804 2.32 24.50 -31.88
CA TYR A 804 3.57 24.40 -31.15
C TYR A 804 4.69 24.58 -32.19
N PRO A 805 5.21 25.81 -32.37
CA PRO A 805 6.18 26.11 -33.43
C PRO A 805 7.45 25.24 -33.40
N ILE A 806 7.80 24.74 -32.20
CA ILE A 806 8.94 23.85 -32.02
C ILE A 806 8.72 22.43 -32.57
N LEU A 807 7.46 22.00 -32.66
CA LEU A 807 7.06 20.67 -33.13
C LEU A 807 6.75 20.68 -34.63
N SER A 808 6.09 21.72 -35.12
CA SER A 808 5.76 21.84 -36.55
C SER A 808 5.65 23.31 -36.97
N PRO A 809 6.12 23.67 -38.18
CA PRO A 809 5.91 25.00 -38.72
C PRO A 809 4.42 25.20 -39.05
N GLY A 810 3.74 25.99 -38.22
CA GLY A 810 2.34 26.34 -38.40
C GLY A 810 1.36 25.46 -37.63
N VAL A 811 0.08 25.79 -37.80
CA VAL A 811 -1.00 25.18 -37.02
C VAL A 811 -1.34 23.80 -37.57
N GLN A 812 -1.42 22.81 -36.68
CA GLN A 812 -1.82 21.45 -36.99
C GLN A 812 -3.22 21.18 -36.46
N SER A 813 -3.89 20.19 -37.05
CA SER A 813 -5.19 19.73 -36.60
C SER A 813 -5.38 18.24 -36.84
N ASN A 814 -6.13 17.59 -35.96
CA ASN A 814 -6.55 16.21 -36.15
C ASN A 814 -7.99 16.01 -35.68
N VAL A 815 -8.63 14.97 -36.19
CA VAL A 815 -9.89 14.44 -35.66
C VAL A 815 -9.58 13.10 -35.01
N THR A 816 -9.89 12.97 -33.73
CA THR A 816 -9.87 11.70 -33.03
C THR A 816 -11.30 11.18 -32.93
N THR A 817 -11.53 9.97 -33.40
CA THR A 817 -12.81 9.25 -33.23
C THR A 817 -12.55 7.96 -32.49
N SER A 818 -13.34 7.68 -31.46
CA SER A 818 -13.28 6.42 -30.72
C SER A 818 -14.65 5.79 -30.61
N LEU A 819 -14.68 4.46 -30.65
CA LEU A 819 -15.86 3.64 -30.40
C LEU A 819 -15.45 2.50 -29.47
N GLN A 820 -16.15 2.38 -28.35
CA GLN A 820 -15.97 1.33 -27.37
C GLN A 820 -17.26 0.54 -27.19
N LEU A 821 -17.14 -0.78 -27.21
CA LEU A 821 -18.16 -1.71 -26.77
C LEU A 821 -17.74 -2.28 -25.42
N THR A 822 -18.62 -2.22 -24.42
CA THR A 822 -18.39 -2.83 -23.11
C THR A 822 -19.53 -3.77 -22.77
N PHE A 823 -19.18 -5.00 -22.44
CA PHE A 823 -20.07 -6.04 -21.95
C PHE A 823 -19.88 -6.22 -20.44
N TRP A 824 -20.99 -6.26 -19.69
CA TRP A 824 -21.07 -6.37 -18.24
C TRP A 824 -21.75 -7.70 -17.88
N PRO A 825 -21.02 -8.82 -17.77
CA PRO A 825 -21.60 -10.16 -17.69
C PRO A 825 -22.54 -10.36 -16.48
N HIS A 826 -22.33 -9.64 -15.38
CA HIS A 826 -23.12 -9.78 -14.16
C HIS A 826 -24.52 -9.17 -14.24
N LEU A 827 -24.76 -8.31 -15.23
CA LEU A 827 -26.09 -7.75 -15.49
C LEU A 827 -26.90 -8.60 -16.47
N TRP A 828 -26.32 -9.71 -16.96
CA TRP A 828 -26.99 -10.66 -17.84
C TRP A 828 -28.02 -11.49 -17.05
N LYS A 829 -29.30 -11.22 -17.25
CA LYS A 829 -30.43 -12.03 -16.76
C LYS A 829 -31.46 -12.28 -17.85
#